data_AF-A0A2W1JMF4-F1
#
_entry.id   AF-A0A2W1JMF4-F1
#
_cell.length_a   1.000
_cell.length_b   1.000
_cell.length_c   1.000
_cell.angle_alpha   90.00
_cell.angle_beta   90.00
_cell.angle_gamma   90.00
#
_symmetry.space_group_name_H-M   'P 1'
#
loop_
_entity.id
_entity.type
_entity.pdbx_description
1 polymer ?
#
loop_
_entity_poly.entity_id
_entity_poly.type
_entity_poly.pdbx_seq_one_letter_code
_entity_poly.pdbx_strand_id
1 'polypeptide(L)'
;MHSTTLLQSCDRNDLQRPALKQTLVIVDSNVDQLQMLLDDVSPHSHVVVLRPDQDGISQISAALEHYDRPIDLHLVSHGSAGRLQLGNTELSFETLEQHLEQIKSWSQVLKGADLHIYGCQVAKGATGHLFLQQLHQLTGANISASSQSIGRTNLEAHWELDVQVGTPQAAFIFSQELQQNYTGHFVITVSVNTTDLVESEETPFVITFTSDDPIDPTDPPIIRFTSSEGVAGLTRFSLLGNVPSGVTINPASIFGSEFEFVEFGVTGSGANITIPTANVDDNEGRAEAFPQDVEGENETLSFSFEIIDGGANDATLAPGSDSVTVTFFEEPVPVNTPPDAVNDTATTDAGAAVGINVLANDTDADAGDVLSVNAVGDATSGTTALNDDGTVTYTPDDGFVGDDSFTYDVTDGNGGTDTATVNVTVNEVVVPNVDPDAVNDSATIDAGGVATINVLANDTDSDGGTVVVDAVGDAANGTTAITVNGNVTYTPNDGFVGDDSFTYDISDGQGGTDTATVTVTVNEVIVPNVDPDAVNDTATTDAGVAATINVLANDTDSDGGTVVVDAVGDATSGTTALNDDGTVTYTPDDGFVGDDSFTYDVSDGQGGTDTATVNVTVNEVIVPNIDPDAVNDTATTNAGEAATINVLANDTDSDGGTVVVDAVGDPTSGTTALNDDGTVTYTPDDGFVGDDSFTYDVSDGQGGTDTATVNVTVNEVVVPNVDPDAVNDTATTDAGVAATINVLANDTDSDGGTVVVDAVGDATSGTTALNDDGTVTYTPNDGFVGDDSFTYDVSDGQGGTDTATVNVTVNEVVVPNIPPDAVDDSATTDAGVAAIIDVLANDTDSDGGAVVVDAVGDATSGIAALNDDGTVTYTPNDGFVGDDSFTYDVSDGQGGTDTATVNVTVSDVIAPNGNPDAVDDSVTTDAGVAAIVNVLANDTDPDGDPITVDAVGDATSGTTALNDDGTVTYTPNDGFVGDDSFTYDVSDGNGGTDTAVVSVSVLDDGGAAPDIVGTGGRDFLRGTDGDDTIKGLGSKDLIIAKGGSDQIHGGAGSDRVFGGSGNDLIYGNRGRDVLLGQNGNDRISGGENNDTLIGGKGNDVLSGDANRDVIIGGRGNDVLMGVTGDDILIGGRGQDTFVFGNGDGTDTVFDFTTGTDFIGLVDGELAFSDLDISQNGFITTLGVTETGETLARLIGVDAENLTADQFVTVPDVSDVATLPDDFSVI
;
A
#
# COMPACT_ATOMS: atom_id res chain seq x y z
N MET A 1 -40.30 -37.60 -46.75
CA MET A 1 -38.97 -38.13 -47.13
C MET A 1 -38.04 -36.94 -47.24
N HIS A 2 -36.91 -37.05 -46.54
CA HIS A 2 -35.70 -36.23 -46.57
C HIS A 2 -35.59 -35.08 -47.57
N SER A 3 -35.04 -33.97 -47.07
CA SER A 3 -34.01 -33.22 -47.80
C SER A 3 -32.82 -32.99 -46.86
N THR A 4 -31.76 -33.73 -47.11
CA THR A 4 -30.35 -33.49 -46.74
C THR A 4 -29.70 -32.73 -47.90
N THR A 5 -28.67 -31.89 -47.72
CA THR A 5 -27.21 -32.14 -47.54
C THR A 5 -26.56 -30.72 -47.50
N LEU A 6 -25.43 -30.38 -46.84
CA LEU A 6 -24.08 -30.97 -46.65
C LEU A 6 -23.48 -30.43 -45.31
N LEU A 7 -22.78 -31.21 -44.46
CA LEU A 7 -21.31 -31.53 -44.44
C LEU A 7 -20.40 -30.28 -44.43
N GLN A 8 -19.32 -30.09 -43.65
CA GLN A 8 -18.61 -30.80 -42.56
C GLN A 8 -17.31 -30.00 -42.27
N SER A 9 -16.94 -29.67 -41.02
CA SER A 9 -15.56 -29.79 -40.46
C SER A 9 -15.39 -29.10 -39.09
N CYS A 10 -14.86 -29.87 -38.13
CA CYS A 10 -14.13 -29.57 -36.86
C CYS A 10 -14.57 -28.37 -35.99
N ASP A 11 -14.79 -28.55 -34.68
CA ASP A 11 -13.69 -28.90 -33.79
C ASP A 11 -14.07 -29.76 -32.55
N ARG A 12 -13.14 -30.62 -32.13
CA ARG A 12 -13.21 -31.38 -30.86
C ARG A 12 -12.62 -30.52 -29.74
N ASN A 13 -13.34 -29.50 -29.28
CA ASN A 13 -12.97 -28.78 -28.05
C ASN A 13 -14.15 -28.32 -27.18
N ASP A 14 -15.39 -28.71 -27.48
CA ASP A 14 -16.58 -28.20 -26.77
C ASP A 14 -17.03 -29.10 -25.60
N LEU A 15 -16.07 -29.62 -24.84
CA LEU A 15 -16.30 -30.36 -23.58
C LEU A 15 -15.87 -29.55 -22.35
N GLN A 16 -16.07 -28.23 -22.35
CA GLN A 16 -16.03 -27.39 -21.14
C GLN A 16 -16.91 -26.14 -21.29
N ARG A 17 -18.24 -26.30 -21.31
CA ARG A 17 -19.12 -25.26 -20.78
C ARG A 17 -19.65 -25.77 -19.44
N PRO A 18 -19.39 -25.09 -18.31
CA PRO A 18 -20.01 -25.46 -17.05
C PRO A 18 -21.53 -25.45 -17.26
N ALA A 19 -22.24 -26.44 -16.71
CA ALA A 19 -23.70 -26.37 -16.68
C ALA A 19 -24.11 -25.06 -15.98
N LEU A 20 -24.97 -24.25 -16.60
CA LEU A 20 -25.53 -23.04 -15.97
C LEU A 20 -26.09 -23.42 -14.59
N LYS A 21 -25.45 -22.91 -13.54
CA LYS A 21 -25.92 -23.03 -12.15
C LYS A 21 -27.29 -22.34 -12.06
N GLN A 22 -28.20 -22.89 -11.28
CA GLN A 22 -29.50 -22.26 -11.03
C GLN A 22 -29.30 -21.13 -10.03
N THR A 23 -29.93 -19.97 -10.26
CA THR A 23 -29.87 -18.83 -9.32
C THR A 23 -31.12 -18.84 -8.44
N LEU A 24 -30.91 -18.82 -7.13
CA LEU A 24 -31.94 -18.64 -6.11
C LEU A 24 -31.71 -17.29 -5.44
N VAL A 25 -32.74 -16.45 -5.39
CA VAL A 25 -32.71 -15.16 -4.68
C VAL A 25 -33.65 -15.25 -3.50
N ILE A 26 -33.12 -15.06 -2.30
CA ILE A 26 -33.88 -15.02 -1.06
C ILE A 26 -33.86 -13.58 -0.58
N VAL A 27 -35.04 -13.00 -0.38
CA VAL A 27 -35.20 -11.63 0.10
C VAL A 27 -36.00 -11.67 1.39
N ASP A 28 -35.46 -11.09 2.46
CA ASP A 28 -36.20 -10.92 3.70
C ASP A 28 -37.31 -9.87 3.49
N SER A 29 -38.53 -10.16 3.95
CA SER A 29 -39.63 -9.21 3.81
C SER A 29 -39.46 -7.92 4.64
N ASN A 30 -38.55 -7.93 5.62
CA ASN A 30 -38.26 -6.79 6.47
C ASN A 30 -37.34 -5.76 5.80
N VAL A 31 -36.81 -6.03 4.60
CA VAL A 31 -36.00 -5.05 3.87
C VAL A 31 -36.85 -3.98 3.21
N ASP A 32 -36.29 -2.77 3.14
CA ASP A 32 -36.94 -1.61 2.54
C ASP A 32 -37.28 -1.83 1.07
N GLN A 33 -38.36 -1.18 0.61
CA GLN A 33 -38.77 -1.20 -0.80
C GLN A 33 -38.79 -2.61 -1.44
N LEU A 34 -39.18 -3.64 -0.66
CA LEU A 34 -39.20 -5.05 -1.06
C LEU A 34 -39.72 -5.27 -2.50
N GLN A 35 -40.80 -4.58 -2.88
CA GLN A 35 -41.39 -4.74 -4.21
C GLN A 35 -40.46 -4.28 -5.35
N MET A 36 -39.66 -3.23 -5.14
CA MET A 36 -38.68 -2.78 -6.12
C MET A 36 -37.55 -3.79 -6.32
N LEU A 37 -37.07 -4.41 -5.23
CA LEU A 37 -36.09 -5.49 -5.31
C LEU A 37 -36.66 -6.69 -6.06
N LEU A 38 -37.90 -7.08 -5.76
CA LEU A 38 -38.56 -8.22 -6.42
C LEU A 38 -38.83 -7.98 -7.91
N ASP A 39 -39.12 -6.74 -8.31
CA ASP A 39 -39.41 -6.37 -9.69
C ASP A 39 -38.16 -6.38 -10.59
N ASP A 40 -36.98 -6.16 -10.00
CA ASP A 40 -35.70 -6.07 -10.70
C ASP A 40 -34.96 -7.42 -10.82
N VAL A 41 -35.31 -8.41 -9.99
CA VAL A 41 -34.76 -9.76 -10.11
C VAL A 41 -35.16 -10.39 -11.45
N SER A 42 -34.16 -10.89 -12.18
CA SER A 42 -34.36 -11.58 -13.46
C SER A 42 -35.46 -12.66 -13.39
N PRO A 43 -36.38 -12.75 -14.37
CA PRO A 43 -37.46 -13.75 -14.37
C PRO A 43 -36.99 -15.20 -14.54
N HIS A 44 -35.68 -15.41 -14.72
CA HIS A 44 -35.06 -16.73 -14.78
C HIS A 44 -34.50 -17.20 -13.42
N SER A 45 -34.52 -16.35 -12.39
CA SER A 45 -34.17 -16.69 -11.02
C SER A 45 -35.39 -17.20 -10.26
N HIS A 46 -35.17 -18.16 -9.35
CA HIS A 46 -36.22 -18.54 -8.40
C HIS A 46 -36.16 -17.58 -7.21
N VAL A 47 -37.28 -16.98 -6.82
CA VAL A 47 -37.32 -15.99 -5.74
C VAL A 47 -38.12 -16.51 -4.56
N VAL A 48 -37.56 -16.42 -3.36
CA VAL A 48 -38.20 -16.78 -2.09
C VAL A 48 -38.19 -15.57 -1.18
N VAL A 49 -39.37 -15.20 -0.65
CA VAL A 49 -39.49 -14.12 0.34
C VAL A 49 -39.62 -14.73 1.72
N LEU A 50 -38.70 -14.40 2.62
CA LEU A 50 -38.77 -14.87 4.02
C LEU A 50 -39.89 -14.13 4.73
N ARG A 51 -40.69 -14.86 5.50
CA ARG A 51 -41.74 -14.26 6.33
C ARG A 51 -41.15 -13.75 7.64
N PRO A 52 -41.60 -12.58 8.12
CA PRO A 52 -40.99 -11.91 9.26
C PRO A 52 -41.42 -12.54 10.60
N ASP A 53 -42.49 -13.33 10.61
CA ASP A 53 -43.04 -13.99 11.80
C ASP A 53 -42.54 -15.44 11.99
N GLN A 54 -41.58 -15.88 11.17
CA GLN A 54 -41.09 -17.26 11.16
C GLN A 54 -39.57 -17.32 11.13
N ASP A 55 -39.03 -18.42 11.65
CA ASP A 55 -37.59 -18.70 11.63
C ASP A 55 -37.09 -18.73 10.18
N GLY A 56 -36.25 -17.75 9.83
CA GLY A 56 -35.70 -17.60 8.49
C GLY A 56 -34.76 -18.75 8.11
N ILE A 57 -34.02 -19.33 9.06
CA ILE A 57 -33.09 -20.43 8.80
C ILE A 57 -33.87 -21.68 8.38
N SER A 58 -34.98 -21.98 9.06
CA SER A 58 -35.89 -23.06 8.65
C SER A 58 -36.53 -22.81 7.28
N GLN A 59 -36.90 -21.56 6.97
CA GLN A 59 -37.48 -21.20 5.68
C GLN A 59 -36.47 -21.38 4.53
N ILE A 60 -35.22 -20.94 4.72
CA ILE A 60 -34.12 -21.15 3.77
C ILE A 60 -33.85 -22.63 3.58
N SER A 61 -33.77 -23.40 4.67
CA SER A 61 -33.57 -24.86 4.62
C SER A 61 -34.64 -25.54 3.75
N ALA A 62 -35.92 -25.20 3.96
CA ALA A 62 -37.04 -25.74 3.18
C ALA A 62 -36.99 -25.32 1.69
N ALA A 63 -36.50 -24.11 1.39
CA ALA A 63 -36.29 -23.67 0.01
C ALA A 63 -35.19 -24.49 -0.68
N LEU A 64 -34.08 -24.75 0.03
CA LEU A 64 -32.93 -25.50 -0.48
C LEU A 64 -33.22 -26.99 -0.70
N GLU A 65 -34.15 -27.61 0.05
CA GLU A 65 -34.57 -29.01 -0.14
C GLU A 65 -35.07 -29.34 -1.57
N HIS A 66 -35.49 -28.32 -2.33
CA HIS A 66 -36.02 -28.50 -3.69
C HIS A 66 -34.92 -28.59 -4.76
N TYR A 67 -33.65 -28.49 -4.37
CA TYR A 67 -32.50 -28.50 -5.26
C TYR A 67 -31.62 -29.73 -5.02
N ASP A 68 -31.23 -30.39 -6.11
CA ASP A 68 -30.42 -31.60 -6.11
C ASP A 68 -29.02 -31.40 -6.73
N ARG A 69 -28.64 -30.14 -6.98
CA ARG A 69 -27.38 -29.71 -7.60
C ARG A 69 -26.94 -28.34 -7.06
N PRO A 70 -25.65 -27.98 -7.19
CA PRO A 70 -25.14 -26.67 -6.79
C PRO A 70 -25.92 -25.50 -7.40
N ILE A 71 -26.28 -24.53 -6.56
CA ILE A 71 -27.00 -23.29 -6.94
C ILE A 71 -26.24 -22.06 -6.47
N ASP A 72 -26.34 -20.98 -7.25
CA ASP A 72 -25.86 -19.68 -6.79
C ASP A 72 -26.99 -19.01 -6.00
N LEU A 73 -26.73 -18.70 -4.73
CA LEU A 73 -27.69 -18.17 -3.78
C LEU A 73 -27.38 -16.69 -3.52
N HIS A 74 -28.36 -15.83 -3.73
CA HIS A 74 -28.31 -14.42 -3.33
C HIS A 74 -29.24 -14.23 -2.15
N LEU A 75 -28.74 -13.66 -1.05
CA LEU A 75 -29.49 -13.42 0.17
C LEU A 75 -29.50 -11.92 0.46
N VAL A 76 -30.68 -11.32 0.52
CA VAL A 76 -30.88 -9.89 0.78
C VAL A 76 -31.63 -9.74 2.09
N SER A 77 -31.00 -9.11 3.07
CA SER A 77 -31.59 -8.88 4.38
C SER A 77 -30.95 -7.70 5.11
N HIS A 78 -31.45 -7.33 6.29
CA HIS A 78 -30.74 -6.43 7.20
C HIS A 78 -29.69 -7.18 8.04
N GLY A 79 -28.65 -6.46 8.47
CA GLY A 79 -27.58 -6.99 9.31
C GLY A 79 -26.76 -5.89 9.99
N SER A 80 -25.81 -6.31 10.81
CA SER A 80 -24.70 -5.55 11.39
C SER A 80 -23.42 -6.39 11.31
N ALA A 81 -22.27 -5.88 11.78
CA ALA A 81 -21.00 -6.61 11.75
C ALA A 81 -21.15 -8.03 12.34
N GLY A 82 -21.01 -9.06 11.51
CA GLY A 82 -21.13 -10.46 11.93
C GLY A 82 -22.53 -10.95 12.32
N ARG A 83 -23.60 -10.18 12.03
CA ARG A 83 -25.00 -10.54 12.33
C ARG A 83 -25.91 -10.34 11.12
N LEU A 84 -26.78 -11.31 10.85
CA LEU A 84 -27.77 -11.26 9.77
C LEU A 84 -29.16 -11.59 10.30
N GLN A 85 -30.12 -10.68 10.11
CA GLN A 85 -31.52 -10.92 10.48
C GLN A 85 -32.19 -11.77 9.39
N LEU A 86 -32.90 -12.84 9.74
CA LEU A 86 -33.59 -13.73 8.80
C LEU A 86 -34.97 -14.10 9.35
N GLY A 87 -36.02 -13.45 8.85
CA GLY A 87 -37.37 -13.53 9.40
C GLY A 87 -37.36 -13.00 10.84
N ASN A 88 -37.69 -13.86 11.82
CA ASN A 88 -37.58 -13.55 13.25
C ASN A 88 -36.35 -14.16 13.95
N THR A 89 -35.38 -14.67 13.17
CA THR A 89 -34.17 -15.32 13.71
C THR A 89 -32.94 -14.53 13.31
N GLU A 90 -32.05 -14.28 14.26
CA GLU A 90 -30.73 -13.71 13.98
C GLU A 90 -29.71 -14.83 13.78
N LEU A 91 -28.99 -14.78 12.67
CA LEU A 91 -27.83 -15.62 12.40
C LEU A 91 -26.56 -14.82 12.67
N SER A 92 -25.83 -15.19 13.70
CA SER A 92 -24.56 -14.57 14.12
C SER A 92 -23.56 -15.65 14.56
N PHE A 93 -22.33 -15.27 14.87
CA PHE A 93 -21.32 -16.17 15.43
C PHE A 93 -21.83 -16.93 16.67
N GLU A 94 -22.54 -16.24 17.57
CA GLU A 94 -23.07 -16.79 18.81
C GLU A 94 -24.23 -17.78 18.60
N THR A 95 -25.03 -17.58 17.53
CA THR A 95 -26.21 -18.42 17.25
C THR A 95 -25.93 -19.53 16.22
N LEU A 96 -24.79 -19.47 15.53
CA LEU A 96 -24.37 -20.44 14.50
C LEU A 96 -24.31 -21.88 15.01
N GLU A 97 -23.82 -22.09 16.24
CA GLU A 97 -23.78 -23.42 16.87
C GLU A 97 -25.18 -23.99 17.13
N GLN A 98 -26.16 -23.14 17.46
CA GLN A 98 -27.54 -23.55 17.75
C GLN A 98 -28.26 -24.05 16.49
N HIS A 99 -27.81 -23.62 15.32
CA HIS A 99 -28.39 -23.93 14.00
C HIS A 99 -27.52 -24.87 13.15
N LEU A 100 -26.48 -25.47 13.75
CA LEU A 100 -25.45 -26.26 13.06
C LEU A 100 -26.02 -27.39 12.18
N GLU A 101 -27.02 -28.14 12.65
CA GLU A 101 -27.62 -29.23 11.86
C GLU A 101 -28.37 -28.71 10.62
N GLN A 102 -29.06 -27.56 10.74
CA GLN A 102 -29.80 -26.93 9.65
C GLN A 102 -28.84 -26.31 8.63
N ILE A 103 -27.81 -25.59 9.09
CA ILE A 103 -26.82 -24.95 8.21
C ILE A 103 -25.95 -26.00 7.50
N LYS A 104 -25.54 -27.08 8.19
CA LYS A 104 -24.84 -28.21 7.54
C LYS A 104 -25.69 -28.88 6.46
N SER A 105 -27.02 -28.89 6.61
CA SER A 105 -27.90 -29.42 5.57
C SER A 105 -27.83 -28.62 4.26
N TRP A 106 -27.51 -27.32 4.34
CA TRP A 106 -27.33 -26.46 3.17
C TRP A 106 -26.10 -26.88 2.36
N SER A 107 -25.09 -27.48 2.99
CA SER A 107 -23.86 -27.91 2.33
C SER A 107 -24.10 -28.89 1.19
N GLN A 108 -25.18 -29.68 1.24
CA GLN A 108 -25.53 -30.60 0.15
C GLN A 108 -25.77 -29.86 -1.18
N VAL A 109 -26.24 -28.62 -1.12
CA VAL A 109 -26.63 -27.80 -2.28
C VAL A 109 -25.69 -26.61 -2.48
N LEU A 110 -25.02 -26.12 -1.44
CA LEU A 110 -24.15 -24.94 -1.54
C LEU A 110 -22.65 -25.27 -1.67
N LYS A 111 -22.23 -26.52 -1.47
CA LYS A 111 -20.81 -26.89 -1.57
C LYS A 111 -20.23 -26.63 -2.96
N GLY A 112 -19.23 -25.74 -3.03
CA GLY A 112 -18.60 -25.26 -4.27
C GLY A 112 -19.50 -24.34 -5.12
N ALA A 113 -20.64 -23.90 -4.57
CA ALA A 113 -21.53 -22.92 -5.16
C ALA A 113 -21.29 -21.52 -4.56
N ASP A 114 -21.84 -20.48 -5.17
CA ASP A 114 -21.58 -19.10 -4.75
C ASP A 114 -22.76 -18.58 -3.89
N LEU A 115 -22.45 -17.97 -2.74
CA LEU A 115 -23.38 -17.35 -1.81
C LEU A 115 -23.06 -15.86 -1.70
N HIS A 116 -23.99 -15.02 -2.17
CA HIS A 116 -23.87 -13.56 -2.17
C HIS A 116 -24.79 -12.95 -1.12
N ILE A 117 -24.26 -12.23 -0.13
CA ILE A 117 -25.03 -11.68 1.00
C ILE A 117 -25.06 -10.15 0.93
N TYR A 118 -26.25 -9.61 0.71
CA TYR A 118 -26.53 -8.18 0.65
C TYR A 118 -27.14 -7.73 1.99
N GLY A 119 -26.30 -7.69 3.03
CA GLY A 119 -26.67 -7.27 4.38
C GLY A 119 -25.91 -6.03 4.81
N CYS A 120 -26.59 -5.05 5.42
CA CYS A 120 -26.01 -3.78 5.87
C CYS A 120 -24.75 -4.02 6.73
N GLN A 121 -23.55 -3.82 6.17
CA GLN A 121 -22.28 -3.96 6.89
C GLN A 121 -22.02 -5.35 7.51
N VAL A 122 -22.62 -6.42 6.98
CA VAL A 122 -22.49 -7.76 7.57
C VAL A 122 -21.04 -8.25 7.62
N ALA A 123 -20.24 -7.84 6.64
CA ALA A 123 -18.82 -8.18 6.55
C ALA A 123 -17.89 -7.17 7.24
N LYS A 124 -18.44 -6.20 7.98
CA LYS A 124 -17.65 -5.13 8.57
C LYS A 124 -16.78 -5.64 9.71
N GLY A 125 -15.50 -5.30 9.61
CA GLY A 125 -14.51 -5.60 10.63
C GLY A 125 -14.30 -7.09 10.87
N ALA A 126 -13.56 -7.30 11.94
CA ALA A 126 -13.23 -8.55 12.58
C ALA A 126 -14.35 -9.60 12.64
N THR A 127 -15.45 -9.23 13.29
CA THR A 127 -16.62 -10.07 13.53
C THR A 127 -17.27 -10.54 12.24
N GLY A 128 -17.37 -9.63 11.26
CA GLY A 128 -17.93 -9.93 9.95
C GLY A 128 -17.09 -10.98 9.22
N HIS A 129 -15.76 -10.91 9.31
CA HIS A 129 -14.88 -11.88 8.68
C HIS A 129 -14.96 -13.26 9.33
N LEU A 130 -14.92 -13.37 10.68
CA LEU A 130 -15.12 -14.65 11.39
C LEU A 130 -16.45 -15.30 11.02
N PHE A 131 -17.53 -14.51 11.04
CA PHE A 131 -18.87 -14.97 10.71
C PHE A 131 -18.95 -15.59 9.31
N LEU A 132 -18.35 -14.92 8.31
CA LEU A 132 -18.33 -15.39 6.92
C LEU A 132 -17.43 -16.61 6.75
N GLN A 133 -16.28 -16.68 7.45
CA GLN A 133 -15.39 -17.85 7.42
C GLN A 133 -16.07 -19.09 8.02
N GLN A 134 -16.75 -18.94 9.16
CA GLN A 134 -17.49 -20.04 9.77
C GLN A 134 -18.64 -20.51 8.87
N LEU A 135 -19.38 -19.58 8.26
CA LEU A 135 -20.45 -19.92 7.31
C LEU A 135 -19.91 -20.62 6.05
N HIS A 136 -18.74 -20.21 5.54
CA HIS A 136 -18.03 -20.85 4.43
C HIS A 136 -17.65 -22.29 4.79
N GLN A 137 -17.06 -22.52 5.96
CA GLN A 137 -16.65 -23.86 6.39
C GLN A 137 -17.84 -24.80 6.61
N LEU A 138 -18.95 -24.30 7.17
CA LEU A 138 -20.14 -25.11 7.44
C LEU A 138 -20.94 -25.47 6.20
N THR A 139 -21.00 -24.57 5.22
CA THR A 139 -21.77 -24.78 3.98
C THR A 139 -20.90 -25.30 2.83
N GLY A 140 -19.61 -25.00 2.83
CA GLY A 140 -18.69 -25.22 1.72
C GLY A 140 -18.94 -24.31 0.52
N ALA A 141 -19.74 -23.24 0.67
CA ALA A 141 -20.07 -22.27 -0.36
C ALA A 141 -18.98 -21.19 -0.46
N ASN A 142 -18.63 -20.72 -1.65
CA ASN A 142 -17.83 -19.51 -1.77
C ASN A 142 -18.71 -18.29 -1.45
N ILE A 143 -18.31 -17.45 -0.49
CA ILE A 143 -19.16 -16.38 0.03
C ILE A 143 -18.62 -15.02 -0.40
N SER A 144 -19.52 -14.09 -0.75
CA SER A 144 -19.20 -12.67 -0.88
C SER A 144 -20.25 -11.82 -0.20
N ALA A 145 -19.83 -10.76 0.49
CA ALA A 145 -20.70 -9.92 1.31
C ALA A 145 -20.18 -8.48 1.36
N SER A 146 -21.05 -7.53 1.74
CA SER A 146 -20.68 -6.12 1.85
C SER A 146 -20.21 -5.73 3.25
N SER A 147 -19.13 -4.96 3.35
CA SER A 147 -18.65 -4.31 4.58
C SER A 147 -19.32 -2.96 4.85
N GLN A 148 -20.10 -2.45 3.88
CA GLN A 148 -20.69 -1.11 3.90
C GLN A 148 -22.22 -1.15 3.96
N SER A 149 -22.84 0.00 4.23
CA SER A 149 -24.30 0.09 4.32
C SER A 149 -24.88 0.24 2.92
N ILE A 150 -25.74 -0.70 2.52
CA ILE A 150 -26.39 -0.71 1.20
C ILE A 150 -27.59 0.25 1.21
N GLY A 151 -27.72 1.15 0.21
CA GLY A 151 -28.95 1.90 -0.06
C GLY A 151 -29.15 3.30 0.57
N ARG A 152 -28.09 4.11 0.77
CA ARG A 152 -28.20 5.51 1.26
C ARG A 152 -27.77 6.53 0.20
N THR A 153 -28.42 7.69 0.17
CA THR A 153 -28.34 8.69 -0.92
C THR A 153 -27.14 9.65 -0.86
N ASN A 154 -26.39 9.73 0.25
CA ASN A 154 -25.39 10.79 0.44
C ASN A 154 -23.92 10.31 0.53
N LEU A 155 -23.70 8.99 0.39
CA LEU A 155 -22.41 8.36 0.08
C LEU A 155 -22.80 7.25 -0.89
N GLU A 156 -22.36 7.33 -2.14
CA GLU A 156 -22.58 6.39 -3.24
C GLU A 156 -23.19 5.05 -2.80
N ALA A 157 -24.38 4.66 -3.26
CA ALA A 157 -25.00 3.41 -2.82
C ALA A 157 -24.06 2.20 -3.03
N HIS A 158 -23.41 1.73 -1.96
CA HIS A 158 -22.37 0.71 -2.02
C HIS A 158 -23.01 -0.68 -2.03
N TRP A 159 -23.44 -1.11 -3.21
CA TRP A 159 -23.91 -2.47 -3.46
C TRP A 159 -22.77 -3.48 -3.61
N GLU A 160 -21.51 -3.04 -3.45
CA GLU A 160 -20.32 -3.86 -3.62
C GLU A 160 -20.23 -4.97 -2.56
N LEU A 161 -19.98 -6.19 -3.02
CA LEU A 161 -19.67 -7.35 -2.19
C LEU A 161 -18.14 -7.47 -2.09
N ASP A 162 -17.56 -6.56 -1.32
CA ASP A 162 -16.13 -6.27 -1.21
C ASP A 162 -15.36 -7.29 -0.36
N VAL A 163 -16.03 -8.04 0.52
CA VAL A 163 -15.42 -9.11 1.33
C VAL A 163 -15.78 -10.47 0.73
N GLN A 164 -14.75 -11.30 0.49
CA GLN A 164 -14.89 -12.63 -0.13
C GLN A 164 -14.22 -13.71 0.72
N VAL A 165 -14.88 -14.87 0.86
CA VAL A 165 -14.34 -16.07 1.50
C VAL A 165 -14.48 -17.25 0.54
N GLY A 166 -13.37 -17.89 0.18
CA GLY A 166 -13.31 -18.90 -0.91
C GLY A 166 -13.03 -18.25 -2.28
N THR A 167 -13.61 -18.81 -3.35
CA THR A 167 -13.41 -18.30 -4.74
C THR A 167 -14.73 -17.97 -5.45
N PRO A 168 -15.53 -17.02 -4.92
CA PRO A 168 -16.86 -16.73 -5.47
C PRO A 168 -16.76 -16.07 -6.85
N GLN A 169 -17.60 -16.48 -7.80
CA GLN A 169 -17.72 -15.77 -9.08
C GLN A 169 -18.69 -14.60 -8.90
N ALA A 170 -18.16 -13.38 -8.80
CA ALA A 170 -18.97 -12.18 -8.60
C ALA A 170 -20.03 -12.00 -9.71
N ALA A 171 -21.30 -12.06 -9.32
CA ALA A 171 -22.44 -11.76 -10.17
C ALA A 171 -23.44 -10.87 -9.42
N PHE A 172 -23.61 -9.62 -9.88
CA PHE A 172 -24.67 -8.76 -9.36
C PHE A 172 -26.01 -9.13 -10.00
N ILE A 173 -27.05 -9.28 -9.17
CA ILE A 173 -28.40 -9.66 -9.63
C ILE A 173 -29.37 -8.49 -9.78
N PHE A 174 -28.99 -7.31 -9.27
CA PHE A 174 -29.77 -6.08 -9.35
C PHE A 174 -29.17 -5.12 -10.38
N SER A 175 -30.03 -4.41 -11.12
CA SER A 175 -29.65 -3.42 -12.13
C SER A 175 -28.99 -2.21 -11.52
N GLN A 176 -28.10 -1.58 -12.28
CA GLN A 176 -27.42 -0.35 -11.87
C GLN A 176 -28.41 0.79 -11.59
N GLU A 177 -29.57 0.79 -12.26
CA GLU A 177 -30.65 1.75 -12.02
C GLU A 177 -31.33 1.52 -10.66
N LEU A 178 -31.58 0.27 -10.26
CA LEU A 178 -32.05 -0.02 -8.90
C LEU A 178 -31.00 0.37 -7.87
N GLN A 179 -29.73 0.04 -8.11
CA GLN A 179 -28.63 0.32 -7.18
C GLN A 179 -28.52 1.82 -6.86
N GLN A 180 -28.74 2.69 -7.85
CA GLN A 180 -28.71 4.16 -7.69
C GLN A 180 -29.98 4.74 -7.06
N ASN A 181 -31.13 4.08 -7.22
CA ASN A 181 -32.44 4.61 -6.81
C ASN A 181 -33.06 3.91 -5.60
N TYR A 182 -32.38 2.91 -5.04
CA TYR A 182 -32.83 2.23 -3.84
C TYR A 182 -32.58 3.15 -2.63
N THR A 183 -33.67 3.70 -2.10
CA THR A 183 -33.65 4.64 -0.97
C THR A 183 -34.28 3.94 0.23
N GLY A 184 -33.50 3.70 1.28
CA GLY A 184 -34.03 3.21 2.55
C GLY A 184 -35.04 4.19 3.18
N HIS A 185 -35.83 3.71 4.13
CA HIS A 185 -36.82 4.53 4.85
C HIS A 185 -36.18 5.75 5.55
N PHE A 186 -36.98 6.81 5.74
CA PHE A 186 -36.60 8.04 6.43
C PHE A 186 -36.24 7.74 7.90
N VAL A 187 -34.94 7.62 8.19
CA VAL A 187 -34.44 7.46 9.55
C VAL A 187 -34.29 8.86 10.15
N ILE A 188 -35.21 9.25 11.03
CA ILE A 188 -34.93 10.34 11.97
C ILE A 188 -33.91 9.78 12.94
N THR A 189 -32.66 10.20 12.78
CA THR A 189 -31.62 9.86 13.74
C THR A 189 -31.88 10.67 15.00
N VAL A 190 -32.39 10.01 16.04
CA VAL A 190 -32.42 10.58 17.39
C VAL A 190 -31.04 10.43 17.97
N SER A 191 -30.17 11.39 17.67
CA SER A 191 -28.88 11.49 18.33
C SER A 191 -29.12 12.03 19.73
N VAL A 192 -29.02 11.16 20.74
CA VAL A 192 -28.84 11.62 22.11
C VAL A 192 -27.36 11.99 22.21
N ASN A 193 -27.07 13.28 22.08
CA ASN A 193 -25.70 13.74 22.21
C ASN A 193 -25.32 13.66 23.69
N THR A 194 -24.59 12.63 24.08
CA THR A 194 -24.10 12.47 25.45
C THR A 194 -22.79 13.19 25.69
N THR A 195 -22.25 13.90 24.69
CA THR A 195 -20.99 14.64 24.79
C THR A 195 -21.01 15.83 25.74
N ASP A 196 -22.19 16.25 26.21
CA ASP A 196 -22.35 17.35 27.18
C ASP A 196 -23.13 16.93 28.45
N LEU A 197 -23.09 15.66 28.86
CA LEU A 197 -23.65 15.26 30.16
C LEU A 197 -22.62 15.48 31.28
N VAL A 198 -22.39 16.75 31.60
CA VAL A 198 -21.88 17.15 32.91
C VAL A 198 -23.06 17.15 33.88
N GLU A 199 -22.87 16.57 35.06
CA GLU A 199 -23.81 16.65 36.18
C GLU A 199 -24.17 18.12 36.49
N SER A 200 -25.38 18.51 36.16
CA SER A 200 -26.13 19.39 37.06
C SER A 200 -27.50 18.75 37.25
N GLU A 201 -28.02 18.78 38.48
CA GLU A 201 -29.40 18.36 38.75
C GLU A 201 -30.47 19.22 38.01
N GLU A 202 -30.09 20.06 37.04
CA GLU A 202 -30.99 20.94 36.28
C GLU A 202 -30.73 21.01 34.76
N THR A 203 -30.11 20.02 34.11
CA THR A 203 -29.99 20.04 32.63
C THR A 203 -31.16 19.33 31.93
N PRO A 204 -31.90 20.03 31.04
CA PRO A 204 -33.01 19.42 30.30
C PRO A 204 -32.50 18.39 29.28
N PHE A 205 -33.26 17.31 29.09
CA PHE A 205 -33.07 16.41 27.96
C PHE A 205 -33.26 17.19 26.64
N VAL A 206 -32.19 17.33 25.86
CA VAL A 206 -32.26 17.93 24.52
C VAL A 206 -32.42 16.80 23.50
N ILE A 207 -33.58 16.75 22.85
CA ILE A 207 -33.82 15.87 21.71
C ILE A 207 -33.65 16.70 20.46
N THR A 208 -32.52 16.54 19.78
CA THR A 208 -32.25 17.22 18.52
C THR A 208 -32.82 16.41 17.36
N PHE A 209 -33.74 17.00 16.61
CA PHE A 209 -34.22 16.41 15.36
C PHE A 209 -33.37 16.96 14.21
N THR A 210 -32.55 16.10 13.61
CA THR A 210 -31.87 16.44 12.35
C THR A 210 -32.50 15.65 11.22
N SER A 211 -32.80 16.36 10.13
CA SER A 211 -33.33 15.84 8.88
C SER A 211 -32.37 16.31 7.80
N ASP A 212 -31.68 15.38 7.15
CA ASP A 212 -30.76 15.71 6.06
C ASP A 212 -31.49 15.98 4.73
N ASP A 213 -32.82 15.86 4.72
CA ASP A 213 -33.70 16.09 3.55
C ASP A 213 -34.65 17.31 3.73
N PRO A 214 -35.04 18.00 2.64
CA PRO A 214 -36.10 19.01 2.64
C PRO A 214 -37.49 18.37 2.77
N ILE A 215 -38.23 18.73 3.83
CA ILE A 215 -39.59 18.24 4.11
C ILE A 215 -40.58 18.79 3.06
N ASP A 216 -41.38 17.91 2.45
CA ASP A 216 -42.50 18.31 1.59
C ASP A 216 -43.57 19.06 2.43
N PRO A 217 -43.80 20.36 2.20
CA PRO A 217 -44.75 21.15 2.99
C PRO A 217 -46.21 20.76 2.73
N THR A 218 -46.49 19.87 1.78
CA THR A 218 -47.84 19.41 1.45
C THR A 218 -48.27 18.14 2.19
N ASP A 219 -47.35 17.43 2.86
CA ASP A 219 -47.65 16.26 3.70
C ASP A 219 -46.69 16.11 4.91
N PRO A 220 -46.87 16.90 5.99
CA PRO A 220 -45.94 16.93 7.11
C PRO A 220 -46.18 15.78 8.13
N PRO A 221 -45.12 15.18 8.69
CA PRO A 221 -45.23 14.09 9.66
C PRO A 221 -45.78 14.55 11.03
N ILE A 222 -46.56 13.70 11.69
CA ILE A 222 -47.09 13.91 13.05
C ILE A 222 -46.35 13.02 14.04
N ILE A 223 -45.82 13.59 15.13
CA ILE A 223 -45.09 12.86 16.20
C ILE A 223 -45.93 12.84 17.50
N ARG A 224 -46.15 11.65 18.07
CA ARG A 224 -46.83 11.43 19.36
C ARG A 224 -45.95 10.70 20.37
N PHE A 225 -46.05 11.10 21.64
CA PHE A 225 -45.34 10.48 22.78
C PHE A 225 -46.31 9.70 23.68
N THR A 226 -46.00 8.45 24.05
CA THR A 226 -46.74 7.68 25.06
C THR A 226 -45.78 6.84 25.92
N SER A 227 -45.98 6.81 27.25
CA SER A 227 -45.28 5.88 28.17
C SER A 227 -46.25 4.84 28.72
N SER A 228 -45.78 3.59 28.90
CA SER A 228 -46.62 2.47 29.33
C SER A 228 -46.67 2.25 30.84
N GLU A 229 -45.73 2.79 31.63
CA GLU A 229 -45.75 2.70 33.09
C GLU A 229 -45.31 4.02 33.75
N GLY A 230 -45.88 4.32 34.92
CA GLY A 230 -45.72 5.59 35.62
C GLY A 230 -44.29 5.81 36.09
N VAL A 231 -43.59 6.74 35.44
CA VAL A 231 -42.22 7.11 35.77
C VAL A 231 -42.22 7.95 37.06
N ALA A 232 -41.83 7.34 38.18
CA ALA A 232 -41.58 8.08 39.41
C ALA A 232 -40.15 8.63 39.39
N GLY A 233 -39.99 9.94 39.20
CA GLY A 233 -38.68 10.61 39.37
C GLY A 233 -38.40 11.80 38.45
N LEU A 234 -39.13 11.99 37.35
CA LEU A 234 -38.93 13.13 36.44
C LEU A 234 -39.83 14.31 36.85
N THR A 235 -39.23 15.48 37.10
CA THR A 235 -39.93 16.70 37.55
C THR A 235 -40.01 17.83 36.52
N ARG A 236 -39.25 17.78 35.40
CA ARG A 236 -39.25 18.78 34.31
C ARG A 236 -38.95 18.17 32.93
N PHE A 237 -39.54 18.72 31.86
CA PHE A 237 -39.33 18.34 30.46
C PHE A 237 -39.23 19.62 29.59
N SER A 238 -38.18 19.76 28.78
CA SER A 238 -37.99 20.92 27.88
C SER A 238 -37.65 20.45 26.47
N LEU A 239 -38.14 21.17 25.46
CA LEU A 239 -37.89 20.89 24.04
C LEU A 239 -37.06 22.04 23.46
N LEU A 240 -35.86 21.76 22.95
CA LEU A 240 -34.97 22.76 22.34
C LEU A 240 -34.52 22.26 20.97
N GLY A 241 -34.85 23.01 19.91
CA GLY A 241 -34.44 22.69 18.54
C GLY A 241 -35.23 23.44 17.47
N ASN A 242 -34.62 23.65 16.30
CA ASN A 242 -35.28 24.17 15.11
C ASN A 242 -36.31 23.15 14.61
N VAL A 243 -37.59 23.41 14.89
CA VAL A 243 -38.69 22.61 14.34
C VAL A 243 -38.91 23.06 12.89
N PRO A 244 -38.74 22.18 11.88
CA PRO A 244 -39.02 22.54 10.50
C PRO A 244 -40.48 22.97 10.29
N SER A 245 -40.72 23.89 9.35
CA SER A 245 -42.06 24.35 8.98
C SER A 245 -42.98 23.16 8.62
N GLY A 246 -44.06 22.96 9.38
CA GLY A 246 -45.11 21.96 9.09
C GLY A 246 -45.27 20.86 10.15
N VAL A 247 -44.29 20.66 11.03
CA VAL A 247 -44.33 19.62 12.06
C VAL A 247 -45.31 19.99 13.19
N THR A 248 -46.22 19.07 13.54
CA THR A 248 -47.20 19.25 14.64
C THR A 248 -46.88 18.33 15.81
N ILE A 249 -46.67 18.90 17.00
CA ILE A 249 -46.36 18.17 18.25
C ILE A 249 -47.61 18.14 19.15
N ASN A 250 -48.05 16.95 19.56
CA ASN A 250 -49.23 16.78 20.43
C ASN A 250 -48.86 16.03 21.73
N PRO A 251 -48.65 16.73 22.85
CA PRO A 251 -48.38 16.10 24.14
C PRO A 251 -49.71 15.62 24.76
N ALA A 252 -50.11 14.38 24.50
CA ALA A 252 -51.28 13.78 25.14
C ALA A 252 -50.85 12.75 26.21
N SER A 253 -51.24 13.05 27.46
CA SER A 253 -51.43 12.13 28.61
C SER A 253 -50.22 11.41 29.23
N ILE A 254 -49.16 12.11 29.64
CA ILE A 254 -48.06 11.44 30.37
C ILE A 254 -48.00 11.80 31.87
N PHE A 255 -48.53 12.94 32.34
CA PHE A 255 -48.26 13.34 33.74
C PHE A 255 -49.52 13.71 34.52
N GLY A 256 -49.65 13.09 35.71
CA GLY A 256 -50.57 13.51 36.76
C GLY A 256 -50.22 14.92 37.29
N SER A 257 -51.02 15.41 38.23
CA SER A 257 -51.20 16.83 38.62
C SER A 257 -50.01 17.63 39.18
N GLU A 258 -48.75 17.25 38.95
CA GLU A 258 -47.55 17.96 39.46
C GLU A 258 -46.48 18.16 38.37
N PHE A 259 -46.84 18.66 37.18
CA PHE A 259 -45.88 18.95 36.11
C PHE A 259 -45.94 20.42 35.66
N GLU A 260 -44.79 21.08 35.56
CA GLU A 260 -44.63 22.45 35.08
C GLU A 260 -43.98 22.44 33.68
N PHE A 261 -44.65 23.03 32.69
CA PHE A 261 -44.18 23.14 31.29
C PHE A 261 -43.51 24.50 31.09
N VAL A 262 -42.25 24.52 30.64
CA VAL A 262 -41.48 25.75 30.44
C VAL A 262 -41.05 25.83 28.97
N GLU A 263 -41.43 26.90 28.28
CA GLU A 263 -41.17 27.14 26.86
C GLU A 263 -39.89 27.97 26.68
N PHE A 264 -38.91 27.46 25.92
CA PHE A 264 -37.71 28.22 25.53
C PHE A 264 -37.45 28.09 24.03
N GLY A 265 -37.49 29.22 23.32
CA GLY A 265 -36.82 29.47 22.04
C GLY A 265 -37.16 28.57 20.85
N VAL A 266 -38.30 28.80 20.19
CA VAL A 266 -38.56 28.25 18.84
C VAL A 266 -38.26 29.32 17.79
N THR A 267 -37.16 29.18 17.06
CA THR A 267 -36.78 30.08 15.95
C THR A 267 -37.16 29.46 14.61
N GLY A 268 -38.45 29.51 14.26
CA GLY A 268 -38.94 29.09 12.94
C GLY A 268 -40.32 29.65 12.67
N SER A 269 -40.47 30.48 11.62
CA SER A 269 -41.76 31.08 11.28
C SER A 269 -42.73 30.01 10.78
N GLY A 270 -43.66 29.54 11.62
CA GLY A 270 -44.82 28.74 11.19
C GLY A 270 -45.21 27.52 12.03
N ALA A 271 -44.53 27.20 13.14
CA ALA A 271 -44.91 26.06 13.99
C ALA A 271 -46.26 26.28 14.72
N ASN A 272 -47.21 25.34 14.60
CA ASN A 272 -48.50 25.35 15.31
C ASN A 272 -48.46 24.34 16.46
N ILE A 273 -48.35 24.84 17.70
CA ILE A 273 -48.43 24.03 18.93
C ILE A 273 -49.86 24.14 19.49
N THR A 274 -50.56 23.02 19.70
CA THR A 274 -51.93 23.01 20.27
C THR A 274 -51.97 22.19 21.56
N ILE A 275 -52.31 22.81 22.70
CA ILE A 275 -52.41 22.15 24.02
C ILE A 275 -53.90 21.94 24.39
N PRO A 276 -54.38 20.70 24.63
CA PRO A 276 -55.74 20.47 25.14
C PRO A 276 -55.79 20.50 26.68
N THR A 277 -56.67 21.31 27.26
CA THR A 277 -56.94 21.35 28.71
C THR A 277 -57.79 20.16 29.17
N ALA A 278 -57.34 19.37 30.15
CA ALA A 278 -58.13 18.32 30.80
C ALA A 278 -58.32 18.56 32.32
N ASN A 279 -59.50 18.18 32.82
CA ASN A 279 -60.15 18.52 34.09
C ASN A 279 -59.63 17.76 35.34
N VAL A 280 -59.66 18.43 36.49
CA VAL A 280 -59.32 17.92 37.84
C VAL A 280 -60.53 17.27 38.53
N ASP A 281 -60.36 16.12 39.21
CA ASP A 281 -61.22 15.70 40.35
C ASP A 281 -60.50 14.74 41.33
N ASP A 282 -60.97 14.74 42.59
CA ASP A 282 -60.30 14.59 43.90
C ASP A 282 -60.37 13.18 44.58
N ASN A 283 -59.33 12.75 45.33
CA ASN A 283 -59.36 12.23 46.74
C ASN A 283 -58.27 11.19 47.19
N GLU A 284 -57.69 11.50 48.36
CA GLU A 284 -57.21 10.68 49.51
C GLU A 284 -56.12 9.58 49.39
N GLY A 285 -54.95 9.82 50.04
CA GLY A 285 -54.60 9.09 51.28
C GLY A 285 -53.35 8.16 51.36
N ARG A 286 -52.31 8.65 52.07
CA ARG A 286 -51.35 7.96 52.99
C ARG A 286 -50.19 7.10 52.46
N ALA A 287 -49.00 7.44 52.94
CA ALA A 287 -47.76 6.66 52.95
C ALA A 287 -47.74 5.57 54.06
N GLU A 288 -47.15 4.40 53.77
CA GLU A 288 -46.45 3.52 54.71
C GLU A 288 -45.30 2.78 53.99
N ALA A 289 -44.23 2.47 54.75
CA ALA A 289 -42.97 1.89 54.30
C ALA A 289 -42.84 0.37 54.57
N PHE A 290 -41.82 -0.23 53.94
CA PHE A 290 -41.11 -1.52 54.18
C PHE A 290 -41.52 -2.76 53.33
N PRO A 291 -40.66 -3.79 53.17
CA PRO A 291 -39.36 -3.86 52.44
C PRO A 291 -39.16 -5.19 51.64
N GLN A 292 -37.96 -5.36 51.05
CA GLN A 292 -37.27 -6.62 50.67
C GLN A 292 -37.64 -7.33 49.35
N ASP A 293 -36.58 -7.58 48.58
CA ASP A 293 -36.28 -8.71 47.71
C ASP A 293 -37.42 -9.26 46.85
N VAL A 294 -37.34 -8.97 45.56
CA VAL A 294 -37.84 -9.84 44.50
C VAL A 294 -36.71 -9.97 43.48
N GLU A 295 -36.04 -11.13 43.49
CA GLU A 295 -35.28 -11.62 42.36
C GLU A 295 -36.20 -11.70 41.13
N GLY A 296 -35.70 -11.22 39.98
CA GLY A 296 -36.25 -11.57 38.67
C GLY A 296 -36.69 -10.39 37.82
N GLU A 297 -36.06 -10.35 36.64
CA GLU A 297 -36.50 -9.80 35.36
C GLU A 297 -36.04 -8.39 34.96
N ASN A 298 -35.54 -8.36 33.72
CA ASN A 298 -35.12 -7.21 32.92
C ASN A 298 -36.11 -6.04 33.02
N GLU A 299 -35.77 -4.98 33.75
CA GLU A 299 -36.52 -3.73 33.63
C GLU A 299 -36.03 -2.96 32.40
N THR A 300 -36.84 -3.06 31.34
CA THR A 300 -36.67 -2.37 30.06
C THR A 300 -37.35 -1.01 30.16
N LEU A 301 -36.59 0.09 30.21
CA LEU A 301 -37.15 1.44 30.05
C LEU A 301 -37.51 1.67 28.58
N SER A 302 -38.77 1.41 28.24
CA SER A 302 -39.28 1.52 26.87
C SER A 302 -39.94 2.88 26.66
N PHE A 303 -39.36 3.71 25.80
CA PHE A 303 -40.08 4.85 25.21
C PHE A 303 -40.54 4.47 23.81
N SER A 304 -41.79 4.78 23.48
CA SER A 304 -42.31 4.57 22.14
C SER A 304 -42.80 5.90 21.58
N PHE A 305 -42.43 6.19 20.33
CA PHE A 305 -42.99 7.29 19.56
C PHE A 305 -43.70 6.72 18.34
N GLU A 306 -44.83 7.32 17.97
CA GLU A 306 -45.61 6.95 16.79
C GLU A 306 -45.46 8.08 15.76
N ILE A 307 -44.92 7.76 14.57
CA ILE A 307 -44.95 8.65 13.41
C ILE A 307 -46.17 8.24 12.58
N ILE A 308 -47.15 9.13 12.47
CA ILE A 308 -48.35 8.88 11.67
C ILE A 308 -48.17 9.55 10.31
N ASP A 309 -48.19 8.76 9.24
CA ASP A 309 -48.25 9.22 7.86
C ASP A 309 -49.52 10.08 7.64
N GLY A 310 -49.35 11.28 7.09
CA GLY A 310 -50.33 12.36 7.00
C GLY A 310 -51.44 12.15 5.96
N GLY A 311 -51.62 10.93 5.47
CA GLY A 311 -52.66 10.53 4.52
C GLY A 311 -54.08 10.77 5.03
N ALA A 312 -54.62 11.97 4.79
CA ALA A 312 -56.05 12.20 4.85
C ALA A 312 -56.72 11.36 3.73
N ASN A 313 -57.44 10.31 4.15
CA ASN A 313 -58.41 9.49 3.40
C ASN A 313 -57.91 8.17 2.77
N ASP A 314 -57.42 7.22 3.55
CA ASP A 314 -57.70 5.80 3.24
C ASP A 314 -57.92 4.96 4.51
N ALA A 315 -59.10 4.37 4.64
CA ALA A 315 -59.58 3.77 5.88
C ALA A 315 -59.31 2.26 5.98
N THR A 316 -58.26 1.74 5.32
CA THR A 316 -58.01 0.28 5.29
C THR A 316 -56.55 -0.20 5.39
N LEU A 317 -55.59 0.65 5.72
CA LEU A 317 -54.24 0.18 6.09
C LEU A 317 -54.14 0.01 7.60
N ALA A 318 -53.71 -1.19 8.04
CA ALA A 318 -53.44 -1.48 9.44
C ALA A 318 -52.29 -0.58 9.93
N PRO A 319 -52.29 -0.16 11.21
CA PRO A 319 -51.25 0.73 11.74
C PRO A 319 -49.90 0.01 11.67
N GLY A 320 -48.98 0.53 10.85
CA GLY A 320 -47.56 0.22 10.94
C GLY A 320 -47.00 1.04 12.10
N SER A 321 -46.81 0.39 13.25
CA SER A 321 -46.14 1.00 14.38
C SER A 321 -44.64 0.83 14.21
N ASP A 322 -43.93 1.87 13.78
CA ASP A 322 -42.49 1.93 14.02
C ASP A 322 -42.29 2.26 15.50
N SER A 323 -42.09 1.23 16.32
CA SER A 323 -41.63 1.39 17.70
C SER A 323 -40.11 1.30 17.72
N VAL A 324 -39.42 2.43 17.91
CA VAL A 324 -38.00 2.39 18.28
C VAL A 324 -37.92 1.96 19.73
N THR A 325 -37.48 0.74 19.97
CA THR A 325 -37.13 0.26 21.32
C THR A 325 -35.63 0.44 21.50
N VAL A 326 -35.20 1.43 22.29
CA VAL A 326 -33.79 1.56 22.66
C VAL A 326 -33.47 0.43 23.63
N THR A 327 -32.72 -0.55 23.15
CA THR A 327 -32.27 -1.71 23.94
C THR A 327 -30.76 -1.78 23.83
N PHE A 328 -30.07 -1.84 24.97
CA PHE A 328 -28.61 -1.87 25.02
C PHE A 328 -28.12 -3.31 24.86
N PHE A 329 -27.30 -3.60 23.84
CA PHE A 329 -26.62 -4.89 23.60
C PHE A 329 -25.13 -4.69 23.21
N GLU A 330 -24.33 -5.76 23.29
CA GLU A 330 -22.86 -5.83 23.19
C GLU A 330 -22.43 -6.70 21.97
N GLU A 331 -21.23 -6.52 21.35
CA GLU A 331 -20.79 -7.15 20.05
C GLU A 331 -19.35 -7.82 20.05
N PRO A 332 -18.97 -8.71 19.07
CA PRO A 332 -17.84 -9.74 19.05
C PRO A 332 -16.56 -9.52 18.10
N VAL A 333 -15.64 -10.50 17.85
CA VAL A 333 -14.13 -10.50 17.50
C VAL A 333 -13.57 -10.96 16.06
N PRO A 334 -12.24 -10.90 15.63
CA PRO A 334 -11.60 -11.24 14.27
C PRO A 334 -10.81 -12.59 14.08
N VAL A 335 -10.34 -12.94 12.84
CA VAL A 335 -9.52 -14.15 12.43
C VAL A 335 -8.17 -13.83 11.75
N ASN A 336 -7.18 -14.72 11.93
CA ASN A 336 -5.78 -14.66 11.44
C ASN A 336 -5.44 -15.46 10.15
N THR A 337 -4.36 -15.09 9.42
CA THR A 337 -3.77 -15.75 8.24
C THR A 337 -2.35 -16.29 8.53
N PRO A 338 -2.00 -17.55 8.19
CA PRO A 338 -0.67 -18.10 8.49
C PRO A 338 0.51 -17.40 7.80
N PRO A 339 1.70 -17.43 8.42
CA PRO A 339 2.94 -16.92 7.84
C PRO A 339 3.43 -17.83 6.72
N ASP A 340 4.31 -17.30 5.87
CA ASP A 340 5.01 -18.02 4.81
C ASP A 340 6.44 -18.30 5.26
N ALA A 341 6.73 -19.56 5.62
CA ALA A 341 8.03 -20.00 6.10
C ALA A 341 8.88 -20.52 4.93
N VAL A 342 10.02 -19.90 4.72
CA VAL A 342 10.88 -20.13 3.56
C VAL A 342 12.13 -20.88 4.00
N ASN A 343 12.31 -22.10 3.46
CA ASN A 343 13.49 -22.95 3.73
C ASN A 343 14.82 -22.19 3.80
N ASP A 344 15.48 -22.34 4.93
CA ASP A 344 16.81 -21.80 5.17
C ASP A 344 17.94 -22.71 4.73
N THR A 345 19.11 -22.08 4.63
CA THR A 345 20.37 -22.81 4.51
C THR A 345 21.38 -22.24 5.50
N ALA A 346 22.10 -23.13 6.17
CA ALA A 346 23.20 -22.77 7.05
C ALA A 346 24.43 -23.63 6.74
N THR A 347 25.61 -23.09 7.05
CA THR A 347 26.87 -23.83 6.98
C THR A 347 27.57 -23.70 8.31
N THR A 348 28.09 -24.82 8.80
CA THR A 348 28.98 -24.86 9.96
C THR A 348 30.03 -25.90 9.74
N ASP A 349 31.07 -25.86 10.54
CA ASP A 349 32.09 -26.88 10.54
C ASP A 349 31.72 -27.98 11.58
N ALA A 350 32.15 -29.23 11.40
CA ALA A 350 31.96 -30.39 12.32
C ALA A 350 32.33 -30.17 13.81
N GLY A 351 31.35 -30.06 14.70
CA GLY A 351 31.60 -29.83 16.13
C GLY A 351 31.78 -28.35 16.51
N ALA A 352 31.61 -27.43 15.55
CA ALA A 352 31.35 -26.02 15.82
C ALA A 352 29.84 -25.75 15.80
N ALA A 353 29.33 -25.13 16.86
CA ALA A 353 27.94 -24.71 16.93
C ALA A 353 27.73 -23.43 16.10
N VAL A 354 26.66 -23.39 15.29
CA VAL A 354 26.28 -22.20 14.48
C VAL A 354 24.94 -21.66 14.94
N GLY A 355 24.85 -20.36 15.17
CA GLY A 355 23.58 -19.66 15.39
C GLY A 355 22.99 -19.22 14.06
N ILE A 356 21.74 -19.58 13.79
CA ILE A 356 21.04 -19.37 12.53
C ILE A 356 19.81 -18.49 12.83
N ASN A 357 19.73 -17.30 12.23
CA ASN A 357 18.52 -16.49 12.30
C ASN A 357 17.55 -16.95 11.21
N VAL A 358 16.70 -17.91 11.57
CA VAL A 358 15.82 -18.61 10.63
C VAL A 358 14.55 -17.81 10.27
N LEU A 359 14.30 -16.67 10.93
CA LEU A 359 13.13 -15.80 10.65
C LEU A 359 13.44 -14.67 9.65
N ALA A 360 14.69 -14.54 9.22
CA ALA A 360 15.16 -13.35 8.50
C ALA A 360 14.51 -13.16 7.11
N ASN A 361 14.02 -14.25 6.54
CA ASN A 361 13.45 -14.35 5.19
C ASN A 361 11.99 -14.82 5.19
N ASP A 362 11.40 -14.99 6.38
CA ASP A 362 10.01 -15.40 6.54
C ASP A 362 9.14 -14.15 6.68
N THR A 363 7.89 -14.23 6.21
CA THR A 363 7.00 -13.05 6.17
C THR A 363 5.57 -13.41 6.49
N ASP A 364 4.85 -12.46 7.08
CA ASP A 364 3.43 -12.57 7.34
C ASP A 364 2.62 -11.46 6.63
N ALA A 365 1.48 -11.83 6.03
CA ALA A 365 0.61 -10.93 5.28
C ALA A 365 -0.28 -10.07 6.17
N ASP A 366 -0.49 -10.54 7.39
CA ASP A 366 -1.20 -9.90 8.45
C ASP A 366 -0.24 -8.81 9.02
N ALA A 367 -0.59 -7.54 8.77
CA ALA A 367 0.30 -6.38 8.99
C ALA A 367 0.64 -6.04 10.44
N GLY A 368 1.67 -6.64 11.04
CA GLY A 368 2.22 -6.34 12.37
C GLY A 368 2.30 -7.53 13.32
N ASP A 369 2.17 -8.73 12.76
CA ASP A 369 2.65 -9.98 13.31
C ASP A 369 4.14 -9.94 13.59
N VAL A 370 4.53 -10.54 14.70
CA VAL A 370 5.93 -10.74 15.05
C VAL A 370 6.23 -12.22 14.84
N LEU A 371 6.93 -12.51 13.74
CA LEU A 371 7.33 -13.87 13.45
C LEU A 371 8.27 -14.40 14.53
N SER A 372 8.04 -15.62 14.98
CA SER A 372 8.89 -16.31 15.94
C SER A 372 9.15 -17.76 15.53
N VAL A 373 10.20 -18.37 16.09
CA VAL A 373 10.51 -19.79 15.90
C VAL A 373 10.08 -20.50 17.14
N ASN A 374 9.24 -21.50 16.97
CA ASN A 374 8.51 -22.04 18.10
C ASN A 374 8.89 -23.49 18.42
N ALA A 375 9.36 -24.21 17.41
CA ALA A 375 9.84 -25.57 17.49
C ALA A 375 10.97 -25.74 16.49
N VAL A 376 12.01 -26.41 16.95
CA VAL A 376 13.12 -26.83 16.10
C VAL A 376 13.21 -28.34 16.21
N GLY A 377 13.06 -29.02 15.08
CA GLY A 377 13.19 -30.46 15.01
C GLY A 377 14.61 -30.92 15.31
N ASP A 378 14.74 -32.16 15.77
CA ASP A 378 16.04 -32.81 15.92
C ASP A 378 16.68 -32.98 14.54
N ALA A 379 17.93 -32.57 14.43
CA ALA A 379 18.74 -32.94 13.29
C ALA A 379 19.18 -34.41 13.41
N THR A 380 19.43 -35.07 12.26
CA THR A 380 19.73 -36.52 12.29
C THR A 380 21.16 -36.81 12.75
N SER A 381 22.06 -35.84 12.64
CA SER A 381 23.48 -35.99 13.01
C SER A 381 24.05 -34.73 13.67
N GLY A 382 23.22 -34.11 14.50
CA GLY A 382 23.56 -33.01 15.39
C GLY A 382 22.42 -32.69 16.35
N THR A 383 22.66 -31.79 17.28
CA THR A 383 21.66 -31.30 18.25
C THR A 383 21.34 -29.85 17.96
N THR A 384 20.06 -29.53 17.88
CA THR A 384 19.51 -28.18 17.72
C THR A 384 19.08 -27.62 19.08
N ALA A 385 19.26 -26.32 19.27
CA ALA A 385 18.81 -25.60 20.46
C ALA A 385 18.36 -24.20 20.04
N LEU A 386 17.09 -23.87 20.27
CA LEU A 386 16.58 -22.51 20.09
C LEU A 386 17.18 -21.60 21.17
N ASN A 387 17.67 -20.42 20.78
CA ASN A 387 18.22 -19.41 21.68
C ASN A 387 17.15 -18.37 22.03
N ASP A 388 17.30 -17.73 23.19
CA ASP A 388 16.39 -16.70 23.72
C ASP A 388 16.19 -15.48 22.80
N ASP A 389 17.08 -15.27 21.81
CA ASP A 389 16.96 -14.19 20.82
C ASP A 389 16.26 -14.62 19.51
N GLY A 390 15.65 -15.80 19.49
CA GLY A 390 14.94 -16.37 18.33
C GLY A 390 15.84 -17.01 17.29
N THR A 391 17.16 -17.00 17.48
CA THR A 391 18.09 -17.74 16.60
C THR A 391 18.19 -19.21 17.02
N VAL A 392 18.42 -20.10 16.07
CA VAL A 392 18.61 -21.54 16.34
C VAL A 392 20.10 -21.87 16.35
N THR A 393 20.62 -22.38 17.47
CA THR A 393 21.95 -22.98 17.55
C THR A 393 21.90 -24.43 17.09
N TYR A 394 22.53 -24.75 15.96
CA TYR A 394 22.79 -26.14 15.55
C TYR A 394 24.22 -26.55 15.91
N THR A 395 24.39 -27.68 16.59
CA THR A 395 25.69 -28.28 16.95
C THR A 395 25.80 -29.69 16.33
N PRO A 396 26.71 -29.95 15.37
CA PRO A 396 26.87 -31.28 14.79
C PRO A 396 27.31 -32.32 15.83
N ASP A 397 26.94 -33.59 15.62
CA ASP A 397 27.46 -34.71 16.40
C ASP A 397 28.98 -34.83 16.20
N ASP A 398 29.69 -35.29 17.24
CA ASP A 398 31.15 -35.43 17.25
C ASP A 398 31.64 -36.25 16.03
N GLY A 399 32.31 -35.59 15.07
CA GLY A 399 32.87 -36.18 13.86
C GLY A 399 31.91 -36.34 12.66
N PHE A 400 30.71 -35.74 12.71
CA PHE A 400 29.80 -35.73 11.57
C PHE A 400 30.21 -34.71 10.49
N VAL A 401 30.22 -35.14 9.22
CA VAL A 401 30.56 -34.33 8.03
C VAL A 401 29.59 -34.68 6.91
N GLY A 402 28.98 -33.68 6.30
CA GLY A 402 27.98 -33.83 5.24
C GLY A 402 26.75 -32.96 5.47
N ASP A 403 25.75 -33.11 4.60
CA ASP A 403 24.48 -32.40 4.76
C ASP A 403 23.64 -33.04 5.87
N ASP A 404 23.25 -32.24 6.85
CA ASP A 404 22.19 -32.53 7.80
C ASP A 404 21.02 -31.59 7.51
N SER A 405 19.86 -31.92 8.04
CA SER A 405 18.69 -31.04 7.93
C SER A 405 17.83 -31.20 9.15
N PHE A 406 17.28 -30.09 9.59
CA PHE A 406 16.21 -30.08 10.57
C PHE A 406 15.12 -29.14 10.09
N THR A 407 13.89 -29.36 10.55
CA THR A 407 12.78 -28.46 10.29
C THR A 407 12.65 -27.48 11.44
N TYR A 408 12.19 -26.28 11.14
CA TYR A 408 11.76 -25.33 12.14
C TYR A 408 10.39 -24.83 11.72
N ASP A 409 9.53 -24.65 12.71
CA ASP A 409 8.20 -24.15 12.50
C ASP A 409 8.21 -22.66 12.85
N VAL A 410 7.79 -21.86 11.87
CA VAL A 410 7.64 -20.42 12.02
C VAL A 410 6.20 -20.08 12.12
N THR A 411 5.99 -19.07 12.93
CA THR A 411 4.68 -18.64 13.27
C THR A 411 4.60 -17.15 13.38
N ASP A 412 3.46 -16.64 12.96
CA ASP A 412 3.02 -15.28 13.19
C ASP A 412 2.60 -15.06 14.64
N GLY A 413 2.28 -16.16 15.35
CA GLY A 413 1.75 -16.16 16.70
C GLY A 413 0.31 -16.64 16.90
N ASN A 414 -0.48 -16.82 15.84
CA ASN A 414 -1.92 -16.50 15.94
C ASN A 414 -2.81 -17.56 15.29
N GLY A 415 -2.33 -18.77 15.31
CA GLY A 415 -2.87 -19.91 14.58
C GLY A 415 -2.19 -20.13 13.24
N GLY A 416 -1.26 -19.26 12.85
CA GLY A 416 -0.49 -19.39 11.65
C GLY A 416 0.82 -20.10 11.87
N THR A 417 0.97 -21.34 11.41
CA THR A 417 2.31 -21.94 11.26
C THR A 417 2.57 -22.33 9.83
N ASP A 418 3.83 -22.17 9.46
CA ASP A 418 4.38 -22.81 8.28
C ASP A 418 5.73 -23.41 8.63
N THR A 419 6.01 -24.56 8.02
CA THR A 419 7.19 -25.37 8.33
C THR A 419 8.21 -25.19 7.24
N ALA A 420 9.38 -24.71 7.63
CA ALA A 420 10.53 -24.62 6.75
C ALA A 420 11.61 -25.62 7.17
N THR A 421 12.39 -26.08 6.20
CA THR A 421 13.54 -26.95 6.43
C THR A 421 14.80 -26.10 6.38
N VAL A 422 15.59 -26.14 7.47
CA VAL A 422 16.98 -25.70 7.43
C VAL A 422 17.82 -26.83 6.89
N ASN A 423 18.39 -26.63 5.71
CA ASN A 423 19.44 -27.52 5.20
C ASN A 423 20.79 -27.02 5.72
N VAL A 424 21.42 -27.80 6.60
CA VAL A 424 22.74 -27.48 7.14
C VAL A 424 23.79 -28.32 6.43
N THR A 425 24.64 -27.68 5.63
CA THR A 425 25.87 -28.35 5.19
C THR A 425 26.88 -28.25 6.33
N VAL A 426 27.08 -29.37 7.04
CA VAL A 426 28.19 -29.52 7.99
C VAL A 426 29.42 -29.80 7.17
N ASN A 427 30.12 -28.71 6.86
CA ASN A 427 31.47 -28.79 6.38
C ASN A 427 32.26 -29.57 7.42
N GLU A 428 33.25 -30.32 6.96
CA GLU A 428 34.24 -30.84 7.89
C GLU A 428 34.77 -29.64 8.70
N VAL A 429 34.67 -29.66 10.05
CA VAL A 429 35.70 -29.02 10.89
C VAL A 429 36.89 -29.90 10.54
N VAL A 430 37.53 -29.50 9.46
CA VAL A 430 38.88 -29.07 9.60
C VAL A 430 38.79 -28.05 10.75
N VAL A 431 39.14 -28.44 11.98
CA VAL A 431 39.70 -27.47 12.96
C VAL A 431 40.72 -26.85 12.07
N PRO A 432 40.55 -25.65 11.45
CA PRO A 432 41.09 -25.40 10.12
C PRO A 432 42.50 -25.88 10.17
N ASN A 433 42.76 -27.09 9.60
CA ASN A 433 43.80 -27.95 10.19
C ASN A 433 44.95 -27.04 10.23
N VAL A 434 45.42 -26.70 11.45
CA VAL A 434 46.33 -25.57 11.53
C VAL A 434 47.51 -26.11 10.79
N ASP A 435 47.69 -25.60 9.55
CA ASP A 435 48.47 -26.28 8.53
C ASP A 435 49.77 -26.68 9.25
N PRO A 436 50.07 -27.98 9.36
CA PRO A 436 51.16 -28.45 10.20
C PRO A 436 52.39 -27.61 9.87
N ASP A 437 53.04 -26.93 10.81
CA ASP A 437 54.12 -25.97 10.50
C ASP A 437 55.33 -26.72 9.92
N ALA A 438 55.54 -26.58 8.60
CA ALA A 438 56.63 -27.19 7.85
C ALA A 438 57.84 -26.25 7.87
N VAL A 439 58.96 -26.74 8.37
CA VAL A 439 60.16 -25.94 8.56
C VAL A 439 61.25 -26.37 7.59
N ASN A 440 61.72 -25.42 6.75
CA ASN A 440 62.75 -25.65 5.73
C ASN A 440 63.95 -26.52 6.20
N ASP A 441 64.27 -27.51 5.39
CA ASP A 441 65.37 -28.46 5.61
C ASP A 441 66.58 -28.19 4.73
N SER A 442 67.69 -28.86 5.05
CA SER A 442 68.86 -28.88 4.18
C SER A 442 69.55 -30.24 4.15
N ALA A 443 70.08 -30.60 2.98
CA ALA A 443 70.87 -31.80 2.75
C ALA A 443 72.02 -31.55 1.76
N THR A 444 72.97 -32.47 1.67
CA THR A 444 74.12 -32.38 0.76
C THR A 444 74.45 -33.76 0.17
N ILE A 445 74.74 -33.84 -1.14
CA ILE A 445 74.99 -35.09 -1.90
C ILE A 445 76.05 -34.86 -3.01
N ASP A 446 76.62 -35.93 -3.56
CA ASP A 446 77.51 -35.87 -4.74
C ASP A 446 76.72 -36.30 -6.00
N ALA A 447 77.08 -35.76 -7.19
CA ALA A 447 76.39 -36.02 -8.46
C ALA A 447 76.33 -37.52 -8.77
N GLY A 448 75.11 -38.03 -9.02
CA GLY A 448 74.80 -39.44 -9.22
C GLY A 448 74.51 -40.25 -7.93
N GLY A 449 74.51 -39.63 -6.75
CA GLY A 449 74.14 -40.26 -5.47
C GLY A 449 72.67 -40.07 -5.07
N VAL A 450 72.15 -40.87 -4.14
CA VAL A 450 70.79 -40.71 -3.59
C VAL A 450 70.87 -40.28 -2.12
N ALA A 451 70.30 -39.12 -1.78
CA ALA A 451 70.12 -38.67 -0.40
C ALA A 451 68.81 -39.22 0.19
N THR A 452 68.76 -39.52 1.49
CA THR A 452 67.51 -39.84 2.23
C THR A 452 67.39 -38.89 3.42
N ILE A 453 66.30 -38.14 3.50
CA ILE A 453 66.12 -36.96 4.33
C ILE A 453 64.86 -37.19 5.17
N ASN A 454 64.98 -37.11 6.50
CA ASN A 454 63.83 -37.16 7.40
C ASN A 454 63.33 -35.73 7.61
N VAL A 455 62.41 -35.32 6.76
CA VAL A 455 61.93 -33.94 6.70
C VAL A 455 60.98 -33.60 7.87
N LEU A 456 60.26 -34.59 8.41
CA LEU A 456 59.35 -34.41 9.56
C LEU A 456 60.04 -34.18 10.91
N ALA A 457 61.37 -34.04 10.95
CA ALA A 457 62.12 -34.05 12.21
C ALA A 457 61.93 -32.76 13.04
N ASN A 458 61.59 -31.66 12.38
CA ASN A 458 61.47 -30.29 12.89
C ASN A 458 60.09 -29.67 12.62
N ASP A 459 59.19 -30.43 12.01
CA ASP A 459 57.84 -30.00 11.71
C ASP A 459 56.91 -30.29 12.90
N THR A 460 55.94 -29.41 13.14
CA THR A 460 55.03 -29.54 14.29
C THR A 460 53.59 -29.26 13.89
N ASP A 461 52.68 -30.08 14.39
CA ASP A 461 51.25 -29.83 14.29
C ASP A 461 50.72 -29.39 15.67
N SER A 462 50.12 -28.20 15.70
CA SER A 462 49.50 -27.62 16.90
C SER A 462 48.26 -28.39 17.37
N ASP A 463 47.62 -29.15 16.48
CA ASP A 463 46.44 -29.96 16.75
C ASP A 463 46.79 -31.35 17.33
N GLY A 464 48.10 -31.69 17.35
CA GLY A 464 48.64 -32.87 18.01
C GLY A 464 48.43 -34.18 17.24
N GLY A 465 48.05 -34.10 15.96
CA GLY A 465 47.92 -35.20 15.01
C GLY A 465 49.26 -35.82 14.60
N THR A 466 49.20 -36.92 13.84
CA THR A 466 50.40 -37.56 13.30
C THR A 466 50.69 -36.99 11.91
N VAL A 467 51.68 -36.09 11.81
CA VAL A 467 52.13 -35.49 10.54
C VAL A 467 52.84 -36.53 9.67
N VAL A 468 52.49 -36.59 8.38
CA VAL A 468 53.12 -37.43 7.36
C VAL A 468 53.54 -36.60 6.14
N VAL A 469 54.57 -37.05 5.41
CA VAL A 469 54.91 -36.45 4.11
C VAL A 469 53.91 -36.93 3.08
N ASP A 470 53.13 -36.01 2.53
CA ASP A 470 52.05 -36.31 1.59
C ASP A 470 52.56 -36.30 0.14
N ALA A 471 53.26 -35.24 -0.21
CA ALA A 471 53.87 -35.06 -1.53
C ALA A 471 55.30 -34.54 -1.43
N VAL A 472 56.10 -34.86 -2.44
CA VAL A 472 57.39 -34.21 -2.65
C VAL A 472 57.41 -33.66 -4.06
N GLY A 473 57.72 -32.37 -4.17
CA GLY A 473 57.87 -31.69 -5.44
C GLY A 473 59.12 -32.18 -6.17
N ASP A 474 59.07 -32.11 -7.50
CA ASP A 474 60.24 -32.35 -8.32
C ASP A 474 61.29 -31.28 -8.02
N ALA A 475 62.56 -31.69 -7.93
CA ALA A 475 63.64 -30.73 -7.90
C ALA A 475 64.00 -30.34 -9.33
N ALA A 476 64.38 -29.08 -9.55
CA ALA A 476 64.71 -28.61 -10.89
C ALA A 476 65.85 -29.43 -11.54
N ASN A 477 66.74 -29.97 -10.72
CA ASN A 477 67.88 -30.73 -11.18
C ASN A 477 68.04 -32.07 -10.46
N GLY A 478 66.93 -32.67 -10.06
CA GLY A 478 66.90 -33.98 -9.41
C GLY A 478 65.50 -34.57 -9.30
N THR A 479 65.46 -35.89 -9.12
CA THR A 479 64.23 -36.65 -8.88
C THR A 479 64.06 -36.91 -7.41
N THR A 480 62.86 -36.69 -6.91
CA THR A 480 62.48 -36.90 -5.52
C THR A 480 61.48 -38.05 -5.40
N ALA A 481 61.51 -38.76 -4.28
CA ALA A 481 60.51 -39.81 -4.00
C ALA A 481 60.35 -40.03 -2.49
N ILE A 482 59.10 -40.22 -2.06
CA ILE A 482 58.78 -40.58 -0.66
C ILE A 482 59.06 -42.07 -0.43
N THR A 483 59.75 -42.39 0.65
CA THR A 483 60.04 -43.77 1.05
C THR A 483 58.90 -44.36 1.88
N VAL A 484 58.83 -45.69 1.98
CA VAL A 484 57.79 -46.42 2.75
C VAL A 484 57.70 -46.06 4.24
N ASN A 485 58.69 -45.36 4.79
CA ASN A 485 58.73 -44.91 6.19
C ASN A 485 58.49 -43.39 6.35
N GLY A 486 58.11 -42.68 5.29
CA GLY A 486 57.82 -41.24 5.33
C GLY A 486 59.01 -40.30 5.15
N ASN A 487 60.24 -40.81 4.96
CA ASN A 487 61.39 -39.97 4.60
C ASN A 487 61.40 -39.67 3.09
N VAL A 488 62.01 -38.57 2.66
CA VAL A 488 62.18 -38.20 1.25
C VAL A 488 63.54 -38.63 0.72
N THR A 489 63.59 -39.19 -0.48
CA THR A 489 64.84 -39.41 -1.24
C THR A 489 64.99 -38.37 -2.33
N TYR A 490 66.23 -37.91 -2.54
CA TYR A 490 66.60 -37.00 -3.63
C TYR A 490 67.77 -37.61 -4.42
N THR A 491 67.61 -37.70 -5.74
CA THR A 491 68.63 -38.15 -6.68
C THR A 491 68.83 -37.05 -7.71
N PRO A 492 69.99 -36.36 -7.75
CA PRO A 492 70.23 -35.33 -8.75
C PRO A 492 70.18 -35.93 -10.15
N ASN A 493 69.71 -35.14 -11.11
CA ASN A 493 69.72 -35.47 -12.52
C ASN A 493 71.15 -35.76 -12.94
N ASP A 494 71.32 -36.69 -13.87
CA ASP A 494 72.66 -37.08 -14.33
C ASP A 494 73.46 -35.85 -14.76
N GLY A 495 74.64 -35.67 -14.15
CA GLY A 495 75.54 -34.55 -14.40
C GLY A 495 75.22 -33.24 -13.66
N PHE A 496 74.15 -33.16 -12.87
CA PHE A 496 73.84 -31.94 -12.13
C PHE A 496 74.79 -31.69 -10.96
N VAL A 497 75.17 -30.42 -10.80
CA VAL A 497 76.08 -29.88 -9.79
C VAL A 497 75.63 -28.48 -9.44
N GLY A 498 75.54 -28.19 -8.16
CA GLY A 498 75.08 -26.92 -7.63
C GLY A 498 74.06 -27.14 -6.54
N ASP A 499 73.52 -26.04 -6.01
CA ASP A 499 72.38 -26.12 -5.11
C ASP A 499 71.13 -26.39 -5.94
N ASP A 500 70.44 -27.47 -5.59
CA ASP A 500 69.08 -27.73 -6.00
C ASP A 500 68.15 -27.49 -4.82
N SER A 501 66.87 -27.36 -5.09
CA SER A 501 65.87 -27.33 -4.04
C SER A 501 64.60 -27.99 -4.52
N PHE A 502 63.92 -28.67 -3.61
CA PHE A 502 62.58 -29.16 -3.85
C PHE A 502 61.72 -28.80 -2.66
N THR A 503 60.42 -28.68 -2.89
CA THR A 503 59.44 -28.52 -1.82
C THR A 503 58.93 -29.89 -1.41
N TYR A 504 58.52 -30.03 -0.16
CA TYR A 504 57.73 -31.16 0.30
C TYR A 504 56.52 -30.60 1.03
N ASP A 505 55.42 -31.31 0.85
CA ASP A 505 54.15 -30.99 1.51
C ASP A 505 53.94 -32.02 2.61
N ILE A 506 53.71 -31.53 3.81
CA ILE A 506 53.31 -32.37 4.93
C ILE A 506 51.81 -32.23 5.12
N SER A 507 51.16 -33.33 5.47
CA SER A 507 49.75 -33.34 5.83
C SER A 507 49.60 -33.97 7.20
N ASP A 508 48.68 -33.43 7.97
CA ASP A 508 48.21 -34.03 9.22
C ASP A 508 47.25 -35.22 8.97
N GLY A 509 46.87 -35.47 7.71
CA GLY A 509 45.90 -36.48 7.31
C GLY A 509 44.44 -36.07 7.48
N GLN A 510 44.16 -34.85 7.96
CA GLN A 510 42.81 -34.30 8.17
C GLN A 510 42.56 -33.04 7.34
N GLY A 511 43.39 -32.78 6.32
CA GLY A 511 43.07 -31.87 5.23
C GLY A 511 43.85 -30.55 5.19
N GLY A 512 44.69 -30.26 6.19
CA GLY A 512 45.62 -29.14 6.10
C GLY A 512 47.03 -29.59 5.73
N THR A 513 47.74 -28.69 5.08
CA THR A 513 49.04 -28.96 4.48
C THR A 513 49.90 -27.73 4.58
N ASP A 514 51.17 -27.90 4.93
CA ASP A 514 52.16 -26.84 4.79
C ASP A 514 53.31 -27.31 3.91
N THR A 515 53.93 -26.35 3.24
CA THR A 515 54.99 -26.58 2.27
C THR A 515 56.29 -25.99 2.79
N ALA A 516 57.29 -26.85 2.97
CA ALA A 516 58.65 -26.42 3.24
C ALA A 516 59.58 -26.75 2.08
N THR A 517 60.68 -26.02 1.99
CA THR A 517 61.73 -26.24 0.99
C THR A 517 62.90 -27.00 1.61
N VAL A 518 63.33 -28.06 0.95
CA VAL A 518 64.62 -28.69 1.18
C VAL A 518 65.63 -28.10 0.21
N THR A 519 66.72 -27.52 0.73
CA THR A 519 67.87 -27.14 -0.10
C THR A 519 68.88 -28.29 -0.14
N VAL A 520 69.24 -28.76 -1.33
CA VAL A 520 70.23 -29.82 -1.55
C VAL A 520 71.43 -29.33 -2.35
N THR A 521 72.61 -29.28 -1.74
CA THR A 521 73.86 -29.01 -2.49
C THR A 521 74.40 -30.29 -3.13
N VAL A 522 74.58 -30.30 -4.46
CA VAL A 522 75.09 -31.40 -5.29
C VAL A 522 76.49 -31.11 -5.83
N ASN A 523 77.47 -31.99 -5.62
CA ASN A 523 78.87 -31.77 -6.02
C ASN A 523 79.28 -32.53 -7.32
N GLU A 524 80.16 -32.01 -8.19
CA GLU A 524 80.53 -32.53 -9.56
C GLU A 524 81.39 -33.80 -9.65
N VAL A 525 81.19 -34.57 -10.74
CA VAL A 525 82.00 -35.74 -11.18
C VAL A 525 82.25 -35.71 -12.73
N ILE A 526 83.49 -35.86 -13.27
CA ILE A 526 83.89 -35.58 -14.71
C ILE A 526 84.48 -36.80 -15.52
N VAL A 527 84.21 -36.95 -16.85
CA VAL A 527 84.71 -38.00 -17.84
C VAL A 527 84.94 -37.45 -19.33
N PRO A 528 85.79 -38.01 -20.27
CA PRO A 528 86.22 -37.40 -21.60
C PRO A 528 85.56 -37.87 -22.96
N ASN A 529 85.58 -37.02 -24.05
CA ASN A 529 84.76 -37.01 -25.34
C ASN A 529 85.39 -37.53 -26.70
N VAL A 530 84.56 -37.90 -27.72
CA VAL A 530 84.82 -38.44 -29.10
C VAL A 530 84.05 -37.68 -30.23
N ASP A 531 84.64 -37.55 -31.44
CA ASP A 531 84.11 -36.78 -32.60
C ASP A 531 82.84 -37.36 -33.32
N PRO A 532 81.98 -36.51 -33.95
CA PRO A 532 80.74 -36.87 -34.67
C PRO A 532 80.92 -37.39 -36.12
N ASP A 533 79.86 -37.97 -36.76
CA ASP A 533 79.83 -38.55 -38.13
C ASP A 533 78.77 -37.86 -39.04
N ALA A 534 79.20 -37.26 -40.15
CA ALA A 534 78.37 -36.49 -41.10
C ALA A 534 78.09 -37.21 -42.44
N VAL A 535 76.85 -37.15 -42.96
CA VAL A 535 76.33 -37.93 -44.08
C VAL A 535 75.70 -37.03 -45.15
N ASN A 536 76.05 -37.24 -46.43
CA ASN A 536 75.56 -36.42 -47.54
C ASN A 536 74.03 -36.42 -47.74
N ASP A 537 73.48 -35.26 -48.13
CA ASP A 537 72.05 -35.03 -48.36
C ASP A 537 71.66 -34.74 -49.82
N THR A 538 70.34 -34.73 -50.05
CA THR A 538 69.73 -34.29 -51.30
C THR A 538 68.48 -33.44 -51.05
N ALA A 539 68.23 -32.41 -51.86
CA ALA A 539 67.01 -31.60 -51.81
C ALA A 539 66.49 -31.24 -53.20
N THR A 540 65.24 -30.78 -53.29
CA THR A 540 64.65 -30.25 -54.52
C THR A 540 63.87 -28.98 -54.24
N THR A 541 63.93 -28.01 -55.14
CA THR A 541 63.12 -26.78 -55.06
C THR A 541 62.66 -26.37 -56.45
N ASP A 542 61.86 -25.33 -56.52
CA ASP A 542 61.40 -24.74 -57.77
C ASP A 542 62.17 -23.44 -58.08
N ALA A 543 62.26 -23.06 -59.36
CA ALA A 543 63.01 -21.88 -59.79
C ALA A 543 62.45 -20.59 -59.14
N GLY A 544 63.34 -19.84 -58.49
CA GLY A 544 62.98 -18.62 -57.74
C GLY A 544 62.40 -18.87 -56.34
N VAL A 545 62.29 -20.13 -55.90
CA VAL A 545 61.83 -20.48 -54.55
C VAL A 545 63.01 -20.98 -53.72
N ALA A 546 63.26 -20.31 -52.59
CA ALA A 546 64.24 -20.76 -51.62
C ALA A 546 63.76 -22.03 -50.91
N ALA A 547 64.64 -23.02 -50.77
CA ALA A 547 64.38 -24.25 -50.02
C ALA A 547 65.21 -24.29 -48.75
N THR A 548 64.56 -24.63 -47.64
CA THR A 548 65.20 -24.90 -46.35
C THR A 548 65.42 -26.40 -46.20
N ILE A 549 66.65 -26.80 -45.94
CA ILE A 549 67.12 -28.19 -45.96
C ILE A 549 67.65 -28.53 -44.57
N ASN A 550 67.06 -29.53 -43.91
CA ASN A 550 67.61 -30.04 -42.65
C ASN A 550 68.70 -31.07 -42.94
N VAL A 551 69.95 -30.62 -42.86
CA VAL A 551 71.15 -31.42 -43.16
C VAL A 551 71.59 -32.31 -42.01
N LEU A 552 71.14 -32.05 -40.76
CA LEU A 552 71.51 -32.88 -39.61
C LEU A 552 70.63 -34.13 -39.46
N ALA A 553 69.60 -34.29 -40.30
CA ALA A 553 68.58 -35.31 -40.10
C ALA A 553 69.12 -36.77 -40.16
N ASN A 554 70.27 -36.97 -40.79
CA ASN A 554 70.95 -38.25 -40.98
C ASN A 554 72.35 -38.31 -40.33
N ASP A 555 72.74 -37.27 -39.58
CA ASP A 555 74.05 -37.17 -38.90
C ASP A 555 73.96 -37.64 -37.45
N THR A 556 75.04 -38.24 -36.92
CA THR A 556 75.03 -38.82 -35.57
C THR A 556 76.35 -38.66 -34.82
N ASP A 557 76.29 -38.60 -33.49
CA ASP A 557 77.46 -38.70 -32.60
C ASP A 557 77.33 -39.92 -31.68
N SER A 558 78.42 -40.68 -31.59
CA SER A 558 78.51 -41.93 -30.82
C SER A 558 78.60 -41.73 -29.31
N ASP A 559 79.03 -40.56 -28.84
CA ASP A 559 79.03 -40.18 -27.42
C ASP A 559 77.69 -39.57 -26.97
N GLY A 560 76.73 -39.43 -27.89
CA GLY A 560 75.42 -38.85 -27.64
C GLY A 560 75.44 -37.33 -27.52
N GLY A 561 76.56 -36.67 -27.87
CA GLY A 561 76.65 -35.23 -27.99
C GLY A 561 75.69 -34.71 -29.07
N THR A 562 75.22 -33.49 -28.89
CA THR A 562 74.36 -32.84 -29.88
C THR A 562 75.21 -32.43 -31.07
N VAL A 563 74.96 -33.01 -32.23
CA VAL A 563 75.61 -32.64 -33.49
C VAL A 563 74.99 -31.34 -34.00
N VAL A 564 75.82 -30.33 -34.25
CA VAL A 564 75.39 -29.03 -34.79
C VAL A 564 76.16 -28.70 -36.05
N VAL A 565 75.54 -28.00 -37.00
CA VAL A 565 76.24 -27.48 -38.20
C VAL A 565 77.08 -26.28 -37.79
N ASP A 566 78.40 -26.38 -37.96
CA ASP A 566 79.36 -25.33 -37.60
C ASP A 566 79.58 -24.36 -38.76
N ALA A 567 79.57 -24.87 -40.00
CA ALA A 567 79.76 -24.05 -41.19
C ALA A 567 79.05 -24.65 -42.42
N VAL A 568 78.66 -23.77 -43.36
CA VAL A 568 78.08 -24.15 -44.64
C VAL A 568 78.87 -23.45 -45.76
N GLY A 569 79.22 -24.20 -46.79
CA GLY A 569 79.89 -23.71 -47.99
C GLY A 569 78.92 -23.13 -49.02
N ASP A 570 79.45 -22.30 -49.92
CA ASP A 570 78.68 -21.69 -51.00
C ASP A 570 78.28 -22.73 -52.07
N ALA A 571 77.07 -22.59 -52.63
CA ALA A 571 76.65 -23.30 -53.83
C ALA A 571 77.09 -22.55 -55.10
N THR A 572 77.07 -23.19 -56.28
CA THR A 572 77.62 -22.59 -57.51
C THR A 572 76.60 -21.75 -58.29
N SER A 573 75.32 -22.13 -58.26
CA SER A 573 74.22 -21.51 -59.01
C SER A 573 73.05 -21.12 -58.10
N GLY A 574 73.39 -20.83 -56.84
CA GLY A 574 72.51 -20.33 -55.80
C GLY A 574 73.33 -19.93 -54.58
N THR A 575 72.66 -19.37 -53.58
CA THR A 575 73.29 -18.96 -52.32
C THR A 575 72.78 -19.81 -51.16
N THR A 576 73.68 -20.13 -50.23
CA THR A 576 73.38 -20.90 -49.02
C THR A 576 73.50 -20.02 -47.79
N ALA A 577 72.60 -20.23 -46.83
CA ALA A 577 72.63 -19.58 -45.53
C ALA A 577 72.31 -20.61 -44.44
N LEU A 578 73.16 -20.69 -43.41
CA LEU A 578 72.86 -21.46 -42.21
C LEU A 578 71.86 -20.68 -41.36
N ASN A 579 70.76 -21.33 -40.98
CA ASN A 579 69.75 -20.76 -40.11
C ASN A 579 70.08 -21.04 -38.64
N ASP A 580 69.53 -20.23 -37.74
CA ASP A 580 69.75 -20.36 -36.29
C ASP A 580 69.27 -21.71 -35.71
N ASP A 581 68.39 -22.43 -36.44
CA ASP A 581 67.88 -23.75 -36.06
C ASP A 581 68.73 -24.93 -36.58
N GLY A 582 69.86 -24.65 -37.25
CA GLY A 582 70.77 -25.66 -37.79
C GLY A 582 70.40 -26.19 -39.17
N THR A 583 69.28 -25.75 -39.76
CA THR A 583 68.95 -26.04 -41.17
C THR A 583 69.67 -25.09 -42.12
N VAL A 584 69.80 -25.46 -43.39
CA VAL A 584 70.42 -24.62 -44.43
C VAL A 584 69.38 -24.18 -45.45
N THR A 585 69.22 -22.87 -45.63
CA THR A 585 68.43 -22.32 -46.74
C THR A 585 69.28 -22.16 -47.98
N TYR A 586 68.91 -22.87 -49.04
CA TYR A 586 69.45 -22.72 -50.39
C TYR A 586 68.45 -21.93 -51.24
N THR A 587 68.91 -20.82 -51.83
CA THR A 587 68.13 -20.01 -52.77
C THR A 587 68.77 -20.11 -54.15
N PRO A 588 68.08 -20.68 -55.17
CA PRO A 588 68.57 -20.69 -56.54
C PRO A 588 68.76 -19.27 -57.06
N ASP A 589 69.75 -19.05 -57.92
CA ASP A 589 69.85 -17.78 -58.66
C ASP A 589 68.59 -17.56 -59.53
N ASP A 590 68.18 -16.29 -59.70
CA ASP A 590 66.99 -15.93 -60.47
C ASP A 590 66.97 -16.58 -61.86
N GLY A 591 65.95 -17.41 -62.11
CA GLY A 591 65.73 -18.10 -63.38
C GLY A 591 66.59 -19.35 -63.59
N PHE A 592 67.34 -19.81 -62.60
CA PHE A 592 68.08 -21.08 -62.68
C PHE A 592 67.14 -22.29 -62.58
N VAL A 593 67.34 -23.26 -63.48
CA VAL A 593 66.66 -24.57 -63.52
C VAL A 593 67.74 -25.63 -63.79
N GLY A 594 67.83 -26.66 -62.95
CA GLY A 594 68.87 -27.70 -63.02
C GLY A 594 69.45 -28.09 -61.65
N ASP A 595 70.49 -28.92 -61.64
CA ASP A 595 71.14 -29.40 -60.41
C ASP A 595 72.26 -28.45 -59.92
N ASP A 596 72.37 -28.24 -58.61
CA ASP A 596 73.45 -27.53 -57.90
C ASP A 596 73.87 -28.30 -56.63
N SER A 597 74.96 -27.91 -55.95
CA SER A 597 75.42 -28.58 -54.72
C SER A 597 76.29 -27.69 -53.83
N PHE A 598 76.32 -27.97 -52.52
CA PHE A 598 77.18 -27.31 -51.51
C PHE A 598 77.60 -28.27 -50.38
N THR A 599 78.55 -27.89 -49.52
CA THR A 599 79.02 -28.70 -48.38
C THR A 599 78.69 -28.07 -47.03
N TYR A 600 78.68 -28.86 -45.96
CA TYR A 600 78.54 -28.37 -44.59
C TYR A 600 79.40 -29.20 -43.61
N ASP A 601 79.83 -28.56 -42.53
CA ASP A 601 80.63 -29.14 -41.45
C ASP A 601 79.79 -29.24 -40.17
N VAL A 602 79.92 -30.35 -39.42
CA VAL A 602 79.25 -30.56 -38.14
C VAL A 602 80.24 -30.72 -36.99
N SER A 603 79.83 -30.33 -35.78
CA SER A 603 80.61 -30.47 -34.54
C SER A 603 79.75 -30.99 -33.38
N ASP A 604 80.38 -31.67 -32.43
CA ASP A 604 79.79 -32.13 -31.17
C ASP A 604 79.84 -31.05 -30.06
N GLY A 605 80.39 -29.87 -30.36
CA GLY A 605 80.59 -28.78 -29.39
C GLY A 605 81.64 -29.07 -28.31
N GLN A 606 82.25 -30.25 -28.32
CA GLN A 606 83.23 -30.74 -27.34
C GLN A 606 84.61 -30.99 -27.97
N GLY A 607 84.77 -30.60 -29.23
CA GLY A 607 86.05 -30.46 -29.94
C GLY A 607 86.22 -31.40 -31.13
N GLY A 608 85.23 -32.25 -31.42
CA GLY A 608 85.19 -33.11 -32.59
C GLY A 608 84.37 -32.51 -33.73
N THR A 609 84.76 -32.82 -34.98
CA THR A 609 84.13 -32.27 -36.21
C THR A 609 84.17 -33.23 -37.41
N ASP A 610 83.17 -33.19 -38.30
CA ASP A 610 83.14 -33.93 -39.59
C ASP A 610 82.39 -33.16 -40.73
N THR A 611 82.50 -33.57 -42.01
CA THR A 611 82.02 -32.79 -43.19
C THR A 611 81.20 -33.62 -44.20
N ALA A 612 80.09 -33.08 -44.72
CA ALA A 612 79.22 -33.70 -45.73
C ALA A 612 78.78 -32.73 -46.87
N THR A 613 78.13 -33.26 -47.92
CA THR A 613 77.70 -32.54 -49.16
C THR A 613 76.19 -32.68 -49.40
N VAL A 614 75.53 -31.58 -49.78
CA VAL A 614 74.12 -31.51 -50.20
C VAL A 614 74.03 -31.33 -51.72
N ASN A 615 73.21 -32.13 -52.41
CA ASN A 615 72.90 -31.98 -53.83
C ASN A 615 71.45 -31.50 -54.03
N VAL A 616 71.23 -30.40 -54.76
CA VAL A 616 69.91 -29.77 -54.94
C VAL A 616 69.47 -29.78 -56.40
N THR A 617 68.24 -30.21 -56.71
CA THR A 617 67.63 -30.09 -58.06
C THR A 617 66.56 -28.99 -58.08
N VAL A 618 66.67 -28.04 -59.01
CA VAL A 618 65.72 -26.91 -59.20
C VAL A 618 64.79 -27.16 -60.39
N ASN A 619 63.48 -27.28 -60.14
CA ASN A 619 62.43 -27.58 -61.12
C ASN A 619 61.73 -26.31 -61.66
N GLU A 620 60.93 -26.46 -62.72
CA GLU A 620 60.12 -25.41 -63.33
C GLU A 620 58.68 -25.39 -62.73
N VAL A 621 58.15 -24.22 -62.32
CA VAL A 621 56.82 -24.07 -61.66
C VAL A 621 55.66 -23.96 -62.67
N ILE A 622 54.55 -24.69 -62.43
CA ILE A 622 53.22 -24.49 -63.06
C ILE A 622 52.15 -24.51 -61.95
N VAL A 623 51.27 -23.50 -61.86
CA VAL A 623 50.29 -23.29 -60.75
C VAL A 623 48.85 -23.75 -61.13
N PRO A 624 48.04 -24.36 -60.24
CA PRO A 624 46.63 -24.74 -60.48
C PRO A 624 45.62 -23.59 -60.23
N ASN A 625 44.47 -23.60 -60.92
CA ASN A 625 43.40 -22.57 -60.90
C ASN A 625 42.37 -22.76 -59.75
N ILE A 626 41.99 -21.68 -59.07
CA ILE A 626 41.05 -21.56 -57.94
C ILE A 626 39.70 -20.98 -58.42
N ASP A 627 38.60 -21.47 -57.86
CA ASP A 627 37.24 -21.02 -58.24
C ASP A 627 36.99 -19.55 -57.81
N PRO A 628 36.18 -18.78 -58.57
CA PRO A 628 35.80 -17.41 -58.21
C PRO A 628 34.86 -17.38 -56.99
N ASP A 629 34.80 -16.25 -56.28
CA ASP A 629 33.95 -16.02 -55.10
C ASP A 629 32.80 -15.06 -55.45
N ALA A 630 31.56 -15.57 -55.43
CA ALA A 630 30.33 -14.85 -55.76
C ALA A 630 29.64 -14.32 -54.49
N VAL A 631 29.32 -13.04 -54.45
CA VAL A 631 28.79 -12.36 -53.26
C VAL A 631 27.37 -11.85 -53.51
N ASN A 632 26.46 -12.15 -52.57
CA ASN A 632 25.06 -11.72 -52.67
C ASN A 632 24.92 -10.20 -52.87
N ASP A 633 23.99 -9.82 -53.75
CA ASP A 633 23.67 -8.43 -54.08
C ASP A 633 22.32 -8.00 -53.53
N THR A 634 22.11 -6.69 -53.52
CA THR A 634 20.79 -6.10 -53.30
C THR A 634 20.48 -5.07 -54.36
N ALA A 635 19.20 -4.95 -54.70
CA ALA A 635 18.70 -3.91 -55.60
C ALA A 635 17.33 -3.42 -55.15
N THR A 636 16.95 -2.23 -55.61
CA THR A 636 15.62 -1.67 -55.34
C THR A 636 15.06 -1.08 -56.63
N THR A 637 13.77 -1.27 -56.87
CA THR A 637 13.04 -0.66 -58.00
C THR A 637 11.63 -0.28 -57.56
N ASN A 638 10.89 0.45 -58.38
CA ASN A 638 9.48 0.74 -58.11
C ASN A 638 8.56 -0.20 -58.90
N ALA A 639 7.34 -0.41 -58.40
CA ALA A 639 6.34 -1.26 -59.06
C ALA A 639 6.08 -0.81 -60.51
N GLY A 640 6.25 -1.74 -61.47
CA GLY A 640 6.09 -1.47 -62.90
C GLY A 640 7.32 -0.90 -63.61
N GLU A 641 8.43 -0.65 -62.91
CA GLU A 641 9.70 -0.21 -63.50
C GLU A 641 10.77 -1.32 -63.46
N ALA A 642 11.40 -1.60 -64.61
CA ALA A 642 12.49 -2.56 -64.71
C ALA A 642 13.82 -1.95 -64.22
N ALA A 643 14.58 -2.71 -63.44
CA ALA A 643 15.90 -2.32 -62.93
C ALA A 643 17.02 -3.17 -63.55
N THR A 644 18.12 -2.53 -63.98
CA THR A 644 19.33 -3.20 -64.45
C THR A 644 20.39 -3.17 -63.36
N ILE A 645 20.91 -4.35 -62.99
CA ILE A 645 21.74 -4.61 -61.82
C ILE A 645 23.09 -5.15 -62.28
N ASN A 646 24.19 -4.54 -61.85
CA ASN A 646 25.53 -5.07 -62.11
C ASN A 646 25.95 -6.00 -60.99
N VAL A 647 25.67 -7.29 -61.16
CA VAL A 647 25.89 -8.31 -60.13
C VAL A 647 27.37 -8.65 -59.92
N LEU A 648 28.23 -8.46 -60.93
CA LEU A 648 29.67 -8.74 -60.80
C LEU A 648 30.47 -7.67 -60.04
N ALA A 649 29.82 -6.65 -59.47
CA ALA A 649 30.52 -5.48 -58.95
C ALA A 649 31.33 -5.77 -57.68
N ASN A 650 30.90 -6.76 -56.91
CA ASN A 650 31.46 -7.21 -55.63
C ASN A 650 32.07 -8.62 -55.71
N ASP A 651 31.98 -9.30 -56.85
CA ASP A 651 32.57 -10.61 -57.07
C ASP A 651 34.05 -10.53 -57.42
N THR A 652 34.84 -11.49 -56.93
CA THR A 652 36.28 -11.51 -57.16
C THR A 652 36.80 -12.91 -57.43
N ASP A 653 37.90 -13.01 -58.16
CA ASP A 653 38.67 -14.24 -58.31
C ASP A 653 40.06 -14.04 -57.71
N SER A 654 40.39 -14.89 -56.74
CA SER A 654 41.63 -14.85 -55.98
C SER A 654 42.88 -15.16 -56.83
N ASP A 655 42.73 -15.84 -57.97
CA ASP A 655 43.81 -16.04 -58.95
C ASP A 655 43.90 -14.90 -59.99
N GLY A 656 43.02 -13.90 -59.89
CA GLY A 656 42.99 -12.72 -60.76
C GLY A 656 42.42 -12.98 -62.15
N GLY A 657 41.71 -14.08 -62.36
CA GLY A 657 40.93 -14.35 -63.56
C GLY A 657 39.77 -13.35 -63.73
N THR A 658 39.25 -13.25 -64.95
CA THR A 658 38.10 -12.37 -65.23
C THR A 658 36.82 -13.13 -64.90
N VAL A 659 36.10 -12.68 -63.88
CA VAL A 659 34.81 -13.25 -63.46
C VAL A 659 33.71 -12.79 -64.42
N VAL A 660 32.87 -13.71 -64.88
CA VAL A 660 31.72 -13.45 -65.76
C VAL A 660 30.47 -14.19 -65.26
N VAL A 661 29.27 -13.61 -65.46
CA VAL A 661 28.00 -14.29 -65.14
C VAL A 661 27.73 -15.37 -66.18
N ASP A 662 27.55 -16.61 -65.73
CA ASP A 662 27.29 -17.78 -66.59
C ASP A 662 25.78 -18.06 -66.72
N ALA A 663 25.02 -17.91 -65.63
CA ALA A 663 23.58 -18.15 -65.60
C ALA A 663 22.85 -17.25 -64.60
N VAL A 664 21.56 -17.00 -64.83
CA VAL A 664 20.68 -16.23 -63.93
C VAL A 664 19.34 -16.97 -63.81
N GLY A 665 18.84 -17.10 -62.58
CA GLY A 665 17.53 -17.67 -62.26
C GLY A 665 16.42 -16.62 -62.30
N ASP A 666 15.19 -17.09 -62.55
CA ASP A 666 14.00 -16.24 -62.47
C ASP A 666 13.51 -16.13 -61.01
N PRO A 667 13.09 -14.93 -60.57
CA PRO A 667 12.50 -14.68 -59.26
C PRO A 667 11.02 -15.11 -59.21
N THR A 668 10.38 -14.97 -58.03
CA THR A 668 9.01 -15.46 -57.82
C THR A 668 7.94 -14.49 -58.32
N SER A 669 8.19 -13.18 -58.21
CA SER A 669 7.22 -12.11 -58.50
C SER A 669 7.75 -11.10 -59.54
N GLY A 670 8.57 -11.59 -60.45
CA GLY A 670 9.14 -10.83 -61.55
C GLY A 670 9.88 -11.74 -62.54
N THR A 671 10.61 -11.14 -63.47
CA THR A 671 11.42 -11.86 -64.46
C THR A 671 12.82 -11.27 -64.58
N THR A 672 13.81 -12.10 -64.90
CA THR A 672 15.20 -11.65 -65.09
C THR A 672 15.71 -11.91 -66.49
N ALA A 673 16.63 -11.07 -66.95
CA ALA A 673 17.32 -11.24 -68.21
C ALA A 673 18.79 -10.81 -68.09
N LEU A 674 19.72 -11.71 -68.41
CA LEU A 674 21.15 -11.39 -68.52
C LEU A 674 21.42 -10.58 -69.79
N ASN A 675 22.08 -9.44 -69.64
CA ASN A 675 22.45 -8.55 -70.74
C ASN A 675 23.84 -8.91 -71.30
N ASP A 676 24.10 -8.54 -72.56
CA ASP A 676 25.36 -8.82 -73.26
C ASP A 676 26.61 -8.23 -72.58
N ASP A 677 26.44 -7.24 -71.69
CA ASP A 677 27.51 -6.59 -70.94
C ASP A 677 27.77 -7.20 -69.55
N GLY A 678 27.04 -8.26 -69.18
CA GLY A 678 27.19 -8.98 -67.92
C GLY A 678 26.29 -8.49 -66.78
N THR A 679 25.50 -7.44 -66.99
CA THR A 679 24.49 -6.99 -66.02
C THR A 679 23.18 -7.79 -66.15
N VAL A 680 22.35 -7.81 -65.09
CA VAL A 680 21.04 -8.50 -65.08
C VAL A 680 19.91 -7.49 -64.98
N THR A 681 18.94 -7.55 -65.89
CA THR A 681 17.72 -6.75 -65.80
C THR A 681 16.61 -7.53 -65.09
N TYR A 682 16.15 -7.03 -63.95
CA TYR A 682 14.97 -7.51 -63.22
C TYR A 682 13.76 -6.64 -63.55
N THR A 683 12.62 -7.25 -63.89
CA THR A 683 11.34 -6.56 -64.09
C THR A 683 10.29 -7.16 -63.17
N PRO A 684 9.73 -6.40 -62.21
CA PRO A 684 8.68 -6.90 -61.32
C PRO A 684 7.38 -7.15 -62.08
N ASP A 685 6.55 -8.08 -61.60
CA ASP A 685 5.22 -8.30 -62.13
C ASP A 685 4.33 -7.05 -61.95
N ASP A 686 3.42 -6.81 -62.88
CA ASP A 686 2.54 -5.63 -62.88
C ASP A 686 1.77 -5.51 -61.54
N GLY A 687 2.01 -4.42 -60.82
CA GLY A 687 1.38 -4.11 -59.54
C GLY A 687 1.97 -4.82 -58.31
N PHE A 688 3.08 -5.56 -58.46
CA PHE A 688 3.78 -6.16 -57.33
C PHE A 688 4.57 -5.10 -56.54
N VAL A 689 4.43 -5.15 -55.21
CA VAL A 689 5.15 -4.33 -54.22
C VAL A 689 5.58 -5.27 -53.09
N GLY A 690 6.83 -5.15 -52.67
CA GLY A 690 7.45 -6.00 -51.64
C GLY A 690 8.79 -6.58 -52.11
N ASP A 691 9.37 -7.44 -51.27
CA ASP A 691 10.65 -8.08 -51.56
C ASP A 691 10.50 -9.29 -52.49
N ASP A 692 11.44 -9.44 -53.41
CA ASP A 692 11.61 -10.57 -54.32
C ASP A 692 13.10 -10.94 -54.39
N SER A 693 13.46 -12.10 -54.93
CA SER A 693 14.87 -12.48 -55.06
C SER A 693 15.12 -13.50 -56.16
N PHE A 694 16.32 -13.46 -56.72
CA PHE A 694 16.78 -14.44 -57.71
C PHE A 694 18.27 -14.76 -57.52
N THR A 695 18.74 -15.89 -58.04
CA THR A 695 20.15 -16.30 -57.97
C THR A 695 20.87 -16.12 -59.30
N TYR A 696 22.19 -15.99 -59.27
CA TYR A 696 23.06 -16.02 -60.45
C TYR A 696 24.35 -16.78 -60.15
N ASP A 697 24.92 -17.38 -61.20
CA ASP A 697 26.18 -18.14 -61.15
C ASP A 697 27.27 -17.38 -61.90
N VAL A 698 28.48 -17.34 -61.35
CA VAL A 698 29.66 -16.75 -61.99
C VAL A 698 30.74 -17.79 -62.27
N SER A 699 31.57 -17.53 -63.28
CA SER A 699 32.70 -18.38 -63.67
C SER A 699 33.94 -17.56 -64.03
N ASP A 700 35.11 -18.14 -63.79
CA ASP A 700 36.42 -17.62 -64.21
C ASP A 700 36.82 -18.00 -65.65
N GLY A 701 35.98 -18.79 -66.32
CA GLY A 701 36.23 -19.32 -67.67
C GLY A 701 37.35 -20.38 -67.76
N GLN A 702 37.98 -20.73 -66.64
CA GLN A 702 39.02 -21.77 -66.51
C GLN A 702 38.53 -23.02 -65.78
N GLY A 703 37.26 -23.02 -65.37
CA GLY A 703 36.53 -24.19 -64.90
C GLY A 703 36.01 -24.06 -63.47
N GLY A 704 36.30 -22.96 -62.80
CA GLY A 704 35.74 -22.62 -61.50
C GLY A 704 34.43 -21.86 -61.62
N THR A 705 33.50 -22.12 -60.70
CA THR A 705 32.17 -21.49 -60.66
C THR A 705 31.68 -21.30 -59.22
N ASP A 706 30.94 -20.24 -58.97
CA ASP A 706 30.27 -19.99 -57.68
C ASP A 706 28.91 -19.28 -57.85
N THR A 707 28.02 -19.35 -56.85
CA THR A 707 26.62 -18.91 -56.94
C THR A 707 26.26 -17.90 -55.85
N ALA A 708 25.60 -16.81 -56.24
CA ALA A 708 25.09 -15.76 -55.35
C ALA A 708 23.60 -15.43 -55.58
N THR A 709 22.99 -14.71 -54.64
CA THR A 709 21.59 -14.28 -54.65
C THR A 709 21.48 -12.77 -54.68
N VAL A 710 20.59 -12.24 -55.52
CA VAL A 710 20.16 -10.85 -55.53
C VAL A 710 18.82 -10.73 -54.82
N ASN A 711 18.77 -9.94 -53.74
CA ASN A 711 17.52 -9.58 -53.09
C ASN A 711 17.04 -8.22 -53.61
N VAL A 712 15.81 -8.17 -54.16
CA VAL A 712 15.23 -6.98 -54.77
C VAL A 712 14.02 -6.50 -53.98
N THR A 713 14.07 -5.27 -53.47
CA THR A 713 12.89 -4.64 -52.86
C THR A 713 12.16 -3.81 -53.93
N VAL A 714 10.91 -4.17 -54.21
CA VAL A 714 10.03 -3.43 -55.13
C VAL A 714 9.15 -2.47 -54.33
N ASN A 715 9.51 -1.20 -54.36
CA ASN A 715 8.80 -0.15 -53.67
C ASN A 715 7.49 0.19 -54.38
N GLU A 716 6.50 0.62 -53.61
CA GLU A 716 5.28 1.20 -54.15
C GLU A 716 5.61 2.51 -54.88
N VAL A 717 5.05 2.73 -56.07
CA VAL A 717 5.13 4.05 -56.73
C VAL A 717 4.19 5.00 -56.00
N VAL A 718 4.72 5.76 -55.04
CA VAL A 718 4.02 6.86 -54.37
C VAL A 718 4.07 8.09 -55.29
N VAL A 719 2.92 8.65 -55.65
CA VAL A 719 2.85 9.97 -56.31
C VAL A 719 3.45 10.97 -55.32
N PRO A 720 4.43 11.83 -55.69
CA PRO A 720 5.02 12.76 -54.74
C PRO A 720 3.93 13.65 -54.18
N ASN A 721 3.72 13.56 -52.87
CA ASN A 721 2.79 14.41 -52.13
C ASN A 721 3.21 15.88 -52.31
N VAL A 722 2.31 16.69 -52.84
CA VAL A 722 2.47 18.13 -53.01
C VAL A 722 2.01 18.78 -51.73
N ASP A 723 2.87 19.60 -51.12
CA ASP A 723 2.52 20.34 -49.90
C ASP A 723 1.16 21.07 -50.09
N PRO A 724 0.28 21.07 -49.06
CA PRO A 724 -0.95 21.85 -49.08
C PRO A 724 -0.66 23.34 -49.31
N ASP A 725 -1.58 24.10 -49.89
CA ASP A 725 -1.46 25.56 -50.10
C ASP A 725 -2.23 26.28 -48.99
N ALA A 726 -1.50 26.88 -48.03
CA ALA A 726 -2.04 27.63 -46.90
C ALA A 726 -2.22 29.11 -47.27
N VAL A 727 -3.41 29.66 -47.11
CA VAL A 727 -3.77 31.01 -47.54
C VAL A 727 -4.09 31.89 -46.34
N ASN A 728 -3.35 32.98 -46.19
CA ASN A 728 -3.54 33.95 -45.10
C ASN A 728 -5.02 34.33 -44.88
N ASP A 729 -5.45 34.22 -43.63
CA ASP A 729 -6.77 34.61 -43.17
C ASP A 729 -6.82 36.03 -42.60
N THR A 730 -8.05 36.50 -42.45
CA THR A 730 -8.36 37.69 -41.67
C THR A 730 -9.52 37.41 -40.73
N ALA A 731 -9.40 37.84 -39.48
CA ALA A 731 -10.48 37.78 -38.51
C ALA A 731 -10.64 39.14 -37.81
N THR A 732 -11.80 39.36 -37.22
CA THR A 732 -12.05 40.54 -36.39
C THR A 732 -12.71 40.08 -35.10
N THR A 733 -12.25 40.58 -33.97
CA THR A 733 -12.87 40.35 -32.67
C THR A 733 -12.89 41.64 -31.87
N ASP A 734 -13.59 41.61 -30.76
CA ASP A 734 -13.72 42.71 -29.82
C ASP A 734 -12.73 42.48 -28.66
N ALA A 735 -12.18 43.56 -28.07
CA ALA A 735 -11.23 43.43 -26.96
C ALA A 735 -11.81 42.58 -25.81
N GLY A 736 -11.06 41.57 -25.35
CA GLY A 736 -11.50 40.62 -24.32
C GLY A 736 -12.44 39.51 -24.78
N VAL A 737 -12.82 39.47 -26.07
CA VAL A 737 -13.68 38.42 -26.63
C VAL A 737 -12.84 37.45 -27.47
N ALA A 738 -12.86 36.17 -27.09
CA ALA A 738 -12.23 35.10 -27.87
C ALA A 738 -12.99 34.89 -29.19
N ALA A 739 -12.27 34.81 -30.30
CA ALA A 739 -12.80 34.50 -31.61
C ALA A 739 -12.32 33.14 -32.09
N THR A 740 -13.26 32.27 -32.46
CA THR A 740 -12.99 31.00 -33.13
C THR A 740 -12.95 31.21 -34.64
N ILE A 741 -11.82 30.88 -35.25
CA ILE A 741 -11.48 31.16 -36.65
C ILE A 741 -11.31 29.81 -37.36
N ASN A 742 -12.10 29.60 -38.41
CA ASN A 742 -11.90 28.45 -39.29
C ASN A 742 -10.86 28.80 -40.34
N VAL A 743 -9.60 28.50 -40.02
CA VAL A 743 -8.42 28.82 -40.85
C VAL A 743 -8.30 27.91 -42.08
N LEU A 744 -8.89 26.71 -42.05
CA LEU A 744 -8.85 25.79 -43.20
C LEU A 744 -9.88 26.14 -44.29
N ALA A 745 -10.69 27.18 -44.12
CA ALA A 745 -11.82 27.46 -44.99
C ALA A 745 -11.42 27.84 -46.44
N ASN A 746 -10.21 28.37 -46.60
CA ASN A 746 -9.61 28.83 -47.86
C ASN A 746 -8.35 28.05 -48.26
N ASP A 747 -7.94 27.06 -47.46
CA ASP A 747 -6.77 26.22 -47.71
C ASP A 747 -7.12 25.02 -48.59
N THR A 748 -6.21 24.64 -49.46
CA THR A 748 -6.45 23.54 -50.41
C THR A 748 -5.23 22.67 -50.61
N ASP A 749 -5.43 21.36 -50.71
CA ASP A 749 -4.41 20.43 -51.19
C ASP A 749 -4.73 20.01 -52.65
N SER A 750 -3.74 20.11 -53.51
CA SER A 750 -3.82 19.76 -54.92
C SER A 750 -3.89 18.26 -55.19
N ASP A 751 -3.43 17.43 -54.25
CA ASP A 751 -3.53 15.97 -54.30
C ASP A 751 -4.89 15.45 -53.80
N GLY A 752 -5.71 16.34 -53.23
CA GLY A 752 -7.08 16.06 -52.79
C GLY A 752 -7.16 15.35 -51.44
N GLY A 753 -6.07 15.33 -50.67
CA GLY A 753 -6.02 14.90 -49.28
C GLY A 753 -6.79 15.85 -48.35
N THR A 754 -7.09 15.36 -47.14
CA THR A 754 -7.72 16.20 -46.11
C THR A 754 -6.66 17.07 -45.47
N VAL A 755 -6.74 18.39 -45.65
CA VAL A 755 -5.87 19.36 -44.99
C VAL A 755 -6.30 19.52 -43.53
N VAL A 756 -5.35 19.43 -42.61
CA VAL A 756 -5.55 19.61 -41.16
C VAL A 756 -4.57 20.66 -40.62
N VAL A 757 -4.94 21.36 -39.55
CA VAL A 757 -4.00 22.26 -38.85
C VAL A 757 -3.09 21.41 -37.96
N ASP A 758 -1.79 21.51 -38.17
CA ASP A 758 -0.76 20.73 -37.46
C ASP A 758 -0.24 21.49 -36.23
N ALA A 759 -0.03 22.81 -36.39
CA ALA A 759 0.43 23.67 -35.31
C ALA A 759 -0.10 25.10 -35.47
N VAL A 760 -0.22 25.80 -34.35
CA VAL A 760 -0.57 27.23 -34.30
C VAL A 760 0.49 27.95 -33.49
N GLY A 761 1.06 28.99 -34.06
CA GLY A 761 2.03 29.85 -33.40
C GLY A 761 1.35 30.91 -32.53
N ASP A 762 2.08 31.37 -31.51
CA ASP A 762 1.56 32.39 -30.59
C ASP A 762 1.33 33.74 -31.29
N ALA A 763 0.25 34.42 -30.91
CA ALA A 763 0.06 35.83 -31.26
C ALA A 763 0.86 36.73 -30.29
N THR A 764 1.20 37.96 -30.71
CA THR A 764 2.02 38.85 -29.87
C THR A 764 1.17 39.54 -28.79
N SER A 765 -0.09 39.82 -29.10
CA SER A 765 -1.01 40.58 -28.26
C SER A 765 -2.30 39.81 -27.95
N GLY A 766 -2.22 38.48 -28.03
CA GLY A 766 -3.25 37.52 -27.66
C GLY A 766 -2.69 36.11 -27.55
N THR A 767 -3.52 35.16 -27.17
CA THR A 767 -3.19 33.73 -27.12
C THR A 767 -4.00 32.96 -28.15
N THR A 768 -3.41 31.87 -28.65
CA THR A 768 -4.00 31.03 -29.70
C THR A 768 -4.07 29.59 -29.24
N ALA A 769 -5.19 28.94 -29.48
CA ALA A 769 -5.39 27.53 -29.17
C ALA A 769 -6.04 26.80 -30.35
N LEU A 770 -5.48 25.65 -30.75
CA LEU A 770 -6.07 24.76 -31.74
C LEU A 770 -7.16 23.92 -31.08
N ASN A 771 -8.37 23.91 -31.66
CA ASN A 771 -9.48 23.10 -31.18
C ASN A 771 -9.48 21.72 -31.87
N ASP A 772 -10.11 20.72 -31.22
CA ASP A 772 -10.21 19.35 -31.75
C ASP A 772 -10.91 19.25 -33.11
N ASP A 773 -11.73 20.25 -33.49
CA ASP A 773 -12.42 20.31 -34.77
C ASP A 773 -11.61 20.97 -35.90
N GLY A 774 -10.36 21.38 -35.62
CA GLY A 774 -9.44 21.99 -36.58
C GLY A 774 -9.59 23.51 -36.72
N THR A 775 -10.46 24.16 -35.95
CA THR A 775 -10.53 25.64 -35.87
C THR A 775 -9.53 26.19 -34.84
N VAL A 776 -9.16 27.46 -34.96
CA VAL A 776 -8.25 28.14 -34.03
C VAL A 776 -9.01 29.18 -33.22
N THR A 777 -8.93 29.08 -31.89
CA THR A 777 -9.44 30.11 -30.98
C THR A 777 -8.34 31.12 -30.68
N TYR A 778 -8.56 32.38 -31.05
CA TYR A 778 -7.69 33.52 -30.70
C TYR A 778 -8.36 34.35 -29.60
N THR A 779 -7.64 34.60 -28.50
CA THR A 779 -8.09 35.42 -27.37
C THR A 779 -7.15 36.62 -27.24
N PRO A 780 -7.60 37.87 -27.46
CA PRO A 780 -6.77 39.05 -27.23
C PRO A 780 -6.30 39.13 -25.77
N ASN A 781 -5.09 39.64 -25.54
CA ASN A 781 -4.65 39.98 -24.18
C ASN A 781 -5.55 41.07 -23.60
N ASP A 782 -5.76 41.02 -22.28
CA ASP A 782 -6.62 41.99 -21.58
C ASP A 782 -6.26 43.44 -21.93
N GLY A 783 -7.26 44.19 -22.41
CA GLY A 783 -7.13 45.58 -22.80
C GLY A 783 -6.46 45.87 -24.15
N PHE A 784 -6.09 44.85 -24.93
CA PHE A 784 -5.52 45.06 -26.26
C PHE A 784 -6.57 45.49 -27.29
N VAL A 785 -6.29 46.59 -27.99
CA VAL A 785 -7.06 47.12 -29.13
C VAL A 785 -6.08 47.44 -30.25
N GLY A 786 -6.35 46.96 -31.45
CA GLY A 786 -5.47 47.12 -32.60
C GLY A 786 -5.33 45.83 -33.42
N ASP A 787 -4.45 45.87 -34.43
CA ASP A 787 -4.16 44.70 -35.26
C ASP A 787 -3.12 43.79 -34.57
N ASP A 788 -3.41 42.50 -34.49
CA ASP A 788 -2.49 41.43 -34.10
C ASP A 788 -2.43 40.37 -35.20
N SER A 789 -1.47 39.46 -35.13
CA SER A 789 -1.35 38.37 -36.10
C SER A 789 -0.66 37.17 -35.49
N PHE A 790 -1.04 35.98 -35.96
CA PHE A 790 -0.37 34.72 -35.66
C PHE A 790 -0.27 33.86 -36.91
N THR A 791 0.60 32.85 -36.88
CA THR A 791 0.76 31.89 -37.97
C THR A 791 0.19 30.54 -37.60
N TYR A 792 -0.24 29.77 -38.59
CA TYR A 792 -0.60 28.37 -38.42
C TYR A 792 0.01 27.55 -39.56
N ASP A 793 0.35 26.31 -39.23
CA ASP A 793 0.90 25.33 -40.16
C ASP A 793 -0.19 24.31 -40.48
N VAL A 794 -0.39 24.03 -41.76
CA VAL A 794 -1.29 22.98 -42.23
C VAL A 794 -0.50 21.81 -42.79
N SER A 795 -1.05 20.62 -42.62
CA SER A 795 -0.48 19.36 -43.10
C SER A 795 -1.53 18.56 -43.84
N ASP A 796 -1.11 17.84 -44.86
CA ASP A 796 -1.94 16.85 -45.56
C ASP A 796 -1.90 15.47 -44.88
N GLY A 797 -1.21 15.36 -43.74
CA GLY A 797 -1.01 14.11 -42.99
C GLY A 797 -0.08 13.10 -43.67
N GLN A 798 0.45 13.43 -44.86
CA GLN A 798 1.30 12.59 -45.69
C GLN A 798 2.72 13.17 -45.83
N GLY A 799 3.03 14.18 -45.01
CA GLY A 799 4.35 14.76 -44.83
C GLY A 799 4.57 16.09 -45.56
N GLY A 800 3.55 16.61 -46.26
CA GLY A 800 3.58 17.95 -46.84
C GLY A 800 3.01 18.98 -45.86
N THR A 801 3.67 20.15 -45.77
CA THR A 801 3.27 21.21 -44.84
C THR A 801 3.42 22.59 -45.47
N ASP A 802 2.52 23.53 -45.13
CA ASP A 802 2.65 24.94 -45.50
C ASP A 802 2.15 25.87 -44.38
N THR A 803 2.61 27.11 -44.38
CA THR A 803 2.37 28.08 -43.29
C THR A 803 1.64 29.32 -43.79
N ALA A 804 0.55 29.68 -43.13
CA ALA A 804 -0.19 30.92 -43.38
C ALA A 804 -0.28 31.80 -42.14
N THR A 805 -0.56 33.09 -42.35
CA THR A 805 -0.75 34.10 -41.29
C THR A 805 -2.20 34.52 -41.19
N VAL A 806 -2.76 34.48 -39.99
CA VAL A 806 -4.04 35.10 -39.65
C VAL A 806 -3.78 36.52 -39.17
N ASN A 807 -4.39 37.51 -39.82
CA ASN A 807 -4.37 38.89 -39.35
C ASN A 807 -5.69 39.18 -38.60
N VAL A 808 -5.60 39.49 -37.31
CA VAL A 808 -6.75 39.75 -36.44
C VAL A 808 -6.83 41.24 -36.11
N THR A 809 -7.91 41.91 -36.50
CA THR A 809 -8.19 43.27 -35.99
C THR A 809 -9.04 43.17 -34.73
N VAL A 810 -8.49 43.58 -33.59
CA VAL A 810 -9.19 43.69 -32.32
C VAL A 810 -9.80 45.09 -32.21
N ASN A 811 -11.12 45.16 -32.37
CA ASN A 811 -11.86 46.41 -32.27
C ASN A 811 -11.99 46.85 -30.81
N GLU A 812 -12.01 48.17 -30.62
CA GLU A 812 -12.41 48.77 -29.36
C GLU A 812 -13.89 48.43 -29.13
N VAL A 813 -14.19 47.78 -27.99
CA VAL A 813 -15.57 47.58 -27.56
C VAL A 813 -16.12 48.92 -27.11
N VAL A 814 -16.86 49.59 -27.98
CA VAL A 814 -17.67 50.73 -27.57
C VAL A 814 -19.00 50.18 -27.06
N VAL A 815 -19.04 49.84 -25.77
CA VAL A 815 -20.30 49.59 -25.07
C VAL A 815 -21.11 50.90 -25.15
N PRO A 816 -22.38 50.90 -25.63
CA PRO A 816 -23.22 52.08 -25.53
C PRO A 816 -23.42 52.36 -24.04
N ASN A 817 -22.77 53.40 -23.55
CA ASN A 817 -22.82 53.79 -22.14
C ASN A 817 -24.28 53.91 -21.67
N ILE A 818 -24.70 52.98 -20.81
CA ILE A 818 -25.98 52.96 -20.12
C ILE A 818 -25.84 53.96 -18.97
N PRO A 819 -26.71 54.98 -18.87
CA PRO A 819 -26.69 55.85 -17.71
C PRO A 819 -26.76 55.05 -16.41
N PRO A 820 -26.07 55.48 -15.33
CA PRO A 820 -26.22 54.86 -14.01
C PRO A 820 -27.70 54.87 -13.58
N ASP A 821 -28.10 53.93 -12.74
CA ASP A 821 -29.43 53.87 -12.10
C ASP A 821 -29.33 54.48 -10.71
N ALA A 822 -29.91 55.67 -10.54
CA ALA A 822 -29.91 56.41 -9.28
C ALA A 822 -31.14 56.04 -8.45
N VAL A 823 -30.94 55.57 -7.21
CA VAL A 823 -32.00 55.07 -6.33
C VAL A 823 -32.23 56.04 -5.18
N ASP A 824 -33.48 56.42 -4.94
CA ASP A 824 -33.85 57.33 -3.84
C ASP A 824 -33.30 56.86 -2.48
N ASP A 825 -32.63 57.77 -1.79
CA ASP A 825 -32.06 57.56 -0.46
C ASP A 825 -32.96 58.07 0.65
N SER A 826 -32.69 57.56 1.85
CA SER A 826 -33.21 58.13 3.08
C SER A 826 -32.08 58.30 4.10
N ALA A 827 -32.06 59.44 4.77
CA ALA A 827 -31.15 59.70 5.88
C ALA A 827 -31.89 60.30 7.07
N THR A 828 -31.33 60.12 8.25
CA THR A 828 -31.78 60.81 9.46
C THR A 828 -30.60 61.59 10.04
N THR A 829 -30.89 62.73 10.65
CA THR A 829 -29.86 63.51 11.36
C THR A 829 -30.51 64.33 12.45
N ASP A 830 -29.74 64.78 13.44
CA ASP A 830 -30.29 65.61 14.49
C ASP A 830 -30.17 67.12 14.17
N ALA A 831 -31.05 67.94 14.73
CA ALA A 831 -31.12 69.38 14.51
C ALA A 831 -29.79 70.10 14.81
N GLY A 832 -29.11 70.57 13.76
CA GLY A 832 -27.82 71.28 13.88
C GLY A 832 -26.60 70.38 13.81
N VAL A 833 -26.78 69.07 13.61
CA VAL A 833 -25.73 68.12 13.23
C VAL A 833 -25.76 67.96 11.72
N ALA A 834 -24.58 67.99 11.09
CA ALA A 834 -24.48 67.69 9.66
C ALA A 834 -24.44 66.16 9.48
N ALA A 835 -25.30 65.62 8.62
CA ALA A 835 -25.20 64.22 8.19
C ALA A 835 -24.34 64.13 6.94
N ILE A 836 -23.40 63.20 6.93
CA ILE A 836 -22.70 62.78 5.73
C ILE A 836 -23.47 61.57 5.20
N ILE A 837 -23.98 61.69 3.98
CA ILE A 837 -24.84 60.70 3.35
C ILE A 837 -24.06 60.13 2.18
N ASP A 838 -23.79 58.84 2.22
CA ASP A 838 -23.26 58.11 1.08
C ASP A 838 -24.43 57.79 0.14
N VAL A 839 -24.69 58.71 -0.78
CA VAL A 839 -25.78 58.61 -1.76
C VAL A 839 -25.46 57.63 -2.89
N LEU A 840 -24.26 57.07 -2.96
CA LEU A 840 -23.87 56.11 -4.00
C LEU A 840 -24.02 54.66 -3.54
N ALA A 841 -24.33 54.42 -2.26
CA ALA A 841 -24.29 53.09 -1.66
C ALA A 841 -25.32 52.10 -2.26
N ASN A 842 -26.43 52.61 -2.80
CA ASN A 842 -27.51 51.88 -3.45
C ASN A 842 -27.61 52.16 -4.96
N ASP A 843 -26.73 53.00 -5.50
CA ASP A 843 -26.67 53.34 -6.92
C ASP A 843 -25.80 52.34 -7.66
N THR A 844 -26.23 51.99 -8.88
CA THR A 844 -25.49 51.01 -9.69
C THR A 844 -25.33 51.50 -11.10
N ASP A 845 -24.18 51.21 -11.70
CA ASP A 845 -23.99 51.33 -13.14
C ASP A 845 -23.90 49.91 -13.71
N SER A 846 -24.84 49.58 -14.61
CA SER A 846 -24.88 48.29 -15.28
C SER A 846 -23.66 48.04 -16.18
N ASP A 847 -22.92 49.10 -16.56
CA ASP A 847 -21.67 48.99 -17.31
C ASP A 847 -20.44 48.83 -16.39
N GLY A 848 -20.63 48.84 -15.07
CA GLY A 848 -19.58 48.65 -14.06
C GLY A 848 -18.63 49.84 -13.92
N GLY A 849 -18.96 51.00 -14.51
CA GLY A 849 -18.24 52.25 -14.33
C GLY A 849 -18.35 52.78 -12.90
N ALA A 850 -17.36 53.55 -12.47
CA ALA A 850 -17.45 54.23 -11.18
C ALA A 850 -18.54 55.31 -11.27
N VAL A 851 -19.64 55.10 -10.56
CA VAL A 851 -20.69 56.11 -10.39
C VAL A 851 -20.14 57.23 -9.52
N VAL A 852 -20.24 58.47 -9.98
CA VAL A 852 -19.84 59.66 -9.22
C VAL A 852 -20.99 60.64 -9.14
N VAL A 853 -21.14 61.32 -8.00
CA VAL A 853 -22.10 62.41 -7.87
C VAL A 853 -21.58 63.63 -8.64
N ASP A 854 -22.31 64.04 -9.70
CA ASP A 854 -21.94 65.18 -10.55
C ASP A 854 -22.47 66.50 -9.97
N ALA A 855 -23.67 66.47 -9.41
CA ALA A 855 -24.30 67.64 -8.80
C ALA A 855 -25.23 67.28 -7.65
N VAL A 856 -25.33 68.18 -6.68
CA VAL A 856 -26.28 68.10 -5.57
C VAL A 856 -27.19 69.32 -5.62
N GLY A 857 -28.49 69.07 -5.59
CA GLY A 857 -29.54 70.07 -5.57
C GLY A 857 -29.69 70.71 -4.19
N ASP A 858 -30.29 71.90 -4.17
CA ASP A 858 -30.54 72.62 -2.91
C ASP A 858 -31.62 71.90 -2.09
N ALA A 859 -31.36 71.71 -0.80
CA ALA A 859 -32.40 71.33 0.17
C ALA A 859 -33.22 72.56 0.60
N THR A 860 -34.48 72.38 1.01
CA THR A 860 -35.35 73.51 1.37
C THR A 860 -35.10 74.02 2.79
N SER A 861 -34.80 73.10 3.70
CA SER A 861 -34.68 73.33 5.14
C SER A 861 -33.31 72.97 5.71
N GLY A 862 -32.34 72.68 4.84
CA GLY A 862 -30.91 72.57 5.12
C GLY A 862 -30.05 72.98 3.93
N ILE A 863 -28.76 72.66 3.99
CA ILE A 863 -27.78 72.87 2.93
C ILE A 863 -27.16 71.51 2.62
N ALA A 864 -27.34 71.02 1.40
CA ALA A 864 -26.68 69.82 0.89
C ALA A 864 -25.44 70.24 0.08
N ALA A 865 -24.28 69.63 0.37
CA ALA A 865 -23.02 69.94 -0.29
C ALA A 865 -22.26 68.64 -0.60
N LEU A 866 -21.81 68.51 -1.84
CA LEU A 866 -20.97 67.40 -2.28
C LEU A 866 -19.55 67.52 -1.68
N ASN A 867 -19.06 66.42 -1.12
CA ASN A 867 -17.70 66.28 -0.61
C ASN A 867 -16.74 65.77 -1.69
N ASP A 868 -15.43 65.95 -1.47
CA ASP A 868 -14.38 65.51 -2.41
C ASP A 868 -14.32 63.98 -2.58
N ASP A 869 -14.89 63.22 -1.64
CA ASP A 869 -14.95 61.75 -1.64
C ASP A 869 -16.23 61.18 -2.29
N GLY A 870 -17.14 62.03 -2.77
CA GLY A 870 -18.38 61.60 -3.43
C GLY A 870 -19.61 61.53 -2.51
N THR A 871 -19.44 61.64 -1.20
CA THR A 871 -20.57 61.70 -0.25
C THR A 871 -21.21 63.09 -0.22
N VAL A 872 -22.45 63.21 0.26
CA VAL A 872 -23.16 64.49 0.42
C VAL A 872 -23.31 64.86 1.88
N THR A 873 -22.74 66.00 2.27
CA THR A 873 -22.99 66.59 3.60
C THR A 873 -24.28 67.39 3.56
N TYR A 874 -25.32 66.93 4.25
CA TYR A 874 -26.53 67.69 4.54
C TYR A 874 -26.46 68.31 5.93
N THR A 875 -26.53 69.65 6.01
CA THR A 875 -26.60 70.41 7.26
C THR A 875 -27.98 71.04 7.42
N PRO A 876 -28.80 70.64 8.41
CA PRO A 876 -30.08 71.29 8.68
C PRO A 876 -29.89 72.78 8.99
N ASN A 877 -30.87 73.60 8.63
CA ASN A 877 -30.90 74.98 9.12
C ASN A 877 -31.00 75.00 10.66
N ASP A 878 -30.36 75.97 11.28
CA ASP A 878 -30.34 76.12 12.74
C ASP A 878 -31.75 76.09 13.34
N GLY A 879 -32.01 75.09 14.19
CA GLY A 879 -33.30 74.84 14.86
C GLY A 879 -34.39 74.18 14.01
N PHE A 880 -34.08 73.63 12.83
CA PHE A 880 -35.02 72.85 12.02
C PHE A 880 -35.18 71.42 12.55
N VAL A 881 -36.42 70.96 12.67
CA VAL A 881 -36.83 69.60 13.03
C VAL A 881 -38.00 69.21 12.11
N GLY A 882 -37.95 68.04 11.50
CA GLY A 882 -38.90 67.55 10.52
C GLY A 882 -38.23 67.03 9.23
N ASP A 883 -39.04 66.60 8.27
CA ASP A 883 -38.54 66.07 6.99
C ASP A 883 -38.12 67.20 6.04
N ASP A 884 -36.97 67.04 5.40
CA ASP A 884 -36.47 67.82 4.27
C ASP A 884 -36.05 66.87 3.14
N SER A 885 -35.82 67.40 1.94
CA SER A 885 -35.27 66.60 0.85
C SER A 885 -34.45 67.45 -0.12
N PHE A 886 -33.54 66.78 -0.81
CA PHE A 886 -32.78 67.31 -1.94
C PHE A 886 -32.58 66.23 -2.98
N THR A 887 -32.23 66.63 -4.21
CA THR A 887 -31.90 65.68 -5.29
C THR A 887 -30.40 65.66 -5.52
N TYR A 888 -29.88 64.60 -6.08
CA TYR A 888 -28.52 64.54 -6.60
C TYR A 888 -28.51 63.85 -7.96
N ASP A 889 -27.56 64.27 -8.79
CA ASP A 889 -27.35 63.70 -10.12
C ASP A 889 -26.08 62.86 -10.05
N VAL A 890 -26.17 61.61 -10.50
CA VAL A 890 -25.02 60.72 -10.66
C VAL A 890 -24.62 60.63 -12.12
N SER A 891 -23.34 60.43 -12.37
CA SER A 891 -22.77 60.22 -13.69
C SER A 891 -21.75 59.09 -13.67
N ASP A 892 -21.70 58.35 -14.76
CA ASP A 892 -20.63 57.39 -15.08
C ASP A 892 -19.34 58.06 -15.58
N GLY A 893 -19.31 59.39 -15.68
CA GLY A 893 -18.17 60.15 -16.23
C GLY A 893 -17.98 59.99 -17.75
N GLN A 894 -18.79 59.17 -18.41
CA GLN A 894 -18.79 58.87 -19.84
C GLN A 894 -20.00 59.44 -20.58
N GLY A 895 -20.82 60.22 -19.88
CA GLY A 895 -21.88 61.05 -20.43
C GLY A 895 -23.29 60.54 -20.19
N GLY A 896 -23.45 59.44 -19.44
CA GLY A 896 -24.72 59.04 -18.86
C GLY A 896 -24.91 59.69 -17.49
N THR A 897 -26.16 60.06 -17.20
CA THR A 897 -26.55 60.69 -15.93
C THR A 897 -27.93 60.24 -15.52
N ASP A 898 -28.16 60.09 -14.22
CA ASP A 898 -29.49 59.86 -13.64
C ASP A 898 -29.66 60.61 -12.31
N THR A 899 -30.90 60.81 -11.88
CA THR A 899 -31.24 61.68 -10.73
C THR A 899 -32.08 60.95 -9.70
N ALA A 900 -31.65 60.99 -8.44
CA ALA A 900 -32.38 60.46 -7.29
C ALA A 900 -32.65 61.53 -6.22
N THR A 901 -33.57 61.23 -5.30
CA THR A 901 -33.95 62.10 -4.19
C THR A 901 -33.47 61.52 -2.87
N VAL A 902 -32.81 62.34 -2.05
CA VAL A 902 -32.54 62.04 -0.64
C VAL A 902 -33.65 62.62 0.22
N ASN A 903 -34.36 61.78 0.95
CA ASN A 903 -35.32 62.19 1.97
C ASN A 903 -34.63 62.20 3.34
N VAL A 904 -34.50 63.38 3.96
CA VAL A 904 -33.83 63.56 5.25
C VAL A 904 -34.83 63.86 6.36
N THR A 905 -34.95 63.00 7.36
CA THR A 905 -35.72 63.31 8.58
C THR A 905 -34.79 63.92 9.63
N VAL A 906 -35.00 65.19 9.96
CA VAL A 906 -34.25 65.90 11.00
C VAL A 906 -34.92 65.75 12.35
N SER A 907 -34.32 64.97 13.24
CA SER A 907 -34.76 64.69 14.60
C SER A 907 -34.30 65.77 15.58
N ASP A 908 -34.96 65.90 16.72
CA ASP A 908 -34.52 66.82 17.78
C ASP A 908 -33.30 66.23 18.49
N VAL A 909 -32.19 66.97 18.63
CA VAL A 909 -30.93 66.49 19.27
C VAL A 909 -31.16 66.29 20.77
N ILE A 910 -31.67 65.13 21.15
CA ILE A 910 -31.18 64.41 22.33
C ILE A 910 -31.23 62.92 21.99
N ALA A 911 -30.31 62.44 21.16
CA ALA A 911 -29.88 61.05 21.26
C ALA A 911 -28.91 60.94 22.46
N PRO A 912 -29.21 60.11 23.47
CA PRO A 912 -28.23 59.80 24.50
C PRO A 912 -27.06 59.03 23.87
N ASN A 913 -25.83 59.37 24.25
CA ASN A 913 -24.62 58.58 23.98
C ASN A 913 -24.91 57.09 24.20
N GLY A 914 -24.70 56.27 23.18
CA GLY A 914 -24.76 54.82 23.29
C GLY A 914 -23.72 54.36 24.28
N ASN A 915 -23.97 53.24 24.95
CA ASN A 915 -22.89 52.59 25.68
C ASN A 915 -22.09 51.74 24.68
N PRO A 916 -20.79 51.53 24.88
CA PRO A 916 -20.05 50.47 24.20
C PRO A 916 -20.73 49.11 24.46
N ASP A 917 -20.43 48.11 23.63
CA ASP A 917 -20.89 46.73 23.71
C ASP A 917 -19.68 45.85 24.05
N ALA A 918 -19.60 45.43 25.31
CA ALA A 918 -18.54 44.56 25.83
C ALA A 918 -18.96 43.09 25.69
N VAL A 919 -18.11 42.26 25.10
CA VAL A 919 -18.41 40.85 24.81
C VAL A 919 -17.59 39.94 25.71
N ASP A 920 -18.25 38.94 26.30
CA ASP A 920 -17.59 37.98 27.18
C ASP A 920 -16.40 37.27 26.49
N ASP A 921 -15.32 37.12 27.25
CA ASP A 921 -14.07 36.50 26.83
C ASP A 921 -13.83 35.19 27.58
N SER A 922 -12.92 34.38 27.05
CA SER A 922 -12.40 33.22 27.76
C SER A 922 -10.90 33.07 27.63
N VAL A 923 -10.27 32.53 28.69
CA VAL A 923 -8.85 32.19 28.68
C VAL A 923 -8.59 30.94 29.52
N THR A 924 -7.59 30.16 29.13
CA THR A 924 -7.14 28.98 29.86
C THR A 924 -5.68 29.15 30.26
N THR A 925 -5.30 28.74 31.47
CA THR A 925 -3.93 28.84 31.97
C THR A 925 -3.63 27.74 32.98
N ASP A 926 -2.37 27.34 33.13
CA ASP A 926 -1.98 26.34 34.13
C ASP A 926 -1.87 26.98 35.54
N ALA A 927 -1.99 26.17 36.59
CA ALA A 927 -1.92 26.60 37.97
C ALA A 927 -0.56 27.27 38.26
N GLY A 928 -0.59 28.47 38.82
CA GLY A 928 0.62 29.27 39.08
C GLY A 928 1.23 29.95 37.84
N VAL A 929 0.65 29.80 36.65
CA VAL A 929 1.04 30.52 35.43
C VAL A 929 0.11 31.71 35.20
N ALA A 930 0.69 32.89 34.97
CA ALA A 930 -0.07 34.10 34.65
C ALA A 930 -0.47 34.13 33.17
N ALA A 931 -1.75 34.40 32.90
CA ALA A 931 -2.32 34.58 31.58
C ALA A 931 -2.43 36.06 31.22
N ILE A 932 -2.22 36.42 29.95
CA ILE A 932 -2.48 37.78 29.43
C ILE A 932 -3.64 37.68 28.44
N VAL A 933 -4.70 38.46 28.69
CA VAL A 933 -5.95 38.46 27.92
C VAL A 933 -6.11 39.80 27.22
N ASN A 934 -6.37 39.79 25.92
CA ASN A 934 -6.74 40.99 25.19
C ASN A 934 -8.26 41.11 25.12
N VAL A 935 -8.84 41.75 26.14
CA VAL A 935 -10.30 41.81 26.34
C VAL A 935 -11.02 42.72 25.34
N LEU A 936 -10.33 43.70 24.72
CA LEU A 936 -10.97 44.60 23.74
C LEU A 936 -11.05 44.00 22.32
N ALA A 937 -10.69 42.73 22.11
CA ALA A 937 -10.53 42.17 20.77
C ALA A 937 -11.86 41.96 20.03
N ASN A 938 -12.93 41.76 20.78
CA ASN A 938 -14.29 41.46 20.34
C ASN A 938 -15.31 42.56 20.71
N ASP A 939 -14.87 43.64 21.37
CA ASP A 939 -15.73 44.76 21.81
C ASP A 939 -15.94 45.81 20.72
N THR A 940 -17.12 46.42 20.70
CA THR A 940 -17.48 47.46 19.72
C THR A 940 -18.27 48.60 20.36
N ASP A 941 -18.25 49.79 19.76
CA ASP A 941 -19.02 50.93 20.25
C ASP A 941 -20.03 51.36 19.17
N PRO A 942 -21.33 51.45 19.48
CA PRO A 942 -22.36 51.82 18.50
C PRO A 942 -22.17 53.20 17.88
N ASP A 943 -21.51 54.13 18.59
CA ASP A 943 -21.19 55.47 18.13
C ASP A 943 -19.79 55.54 17.47
N GLY A 944 -19.06 54.41 17.47
CA GLY A 944 -17.73 54.26 16.87
C GLY A 944 -16.62 54.94 17.68
N ASP A 945 -16.89 55.28 18.94
CA ASP A 945 -15.92 55.92 19.80
C ASP A 945 -14.80 54.94 20.21
N PRO A 946 -13.54 55.40 20.36
CA PRO A 946 -12.45 54.54 20.80
C PRO A 946 -12.69 54.00 22.20
N ILE A 947 -12.78 52.68 22.32
CA ILE A 947 -13.04 51.98 23.57
C ILE A 947 -11.74 51.75 24.34
N THR A 948 -11.78 51.94 25.65
CA THR A 948 -10.67 51.67 26.57
C THR A 948 -11.15 50.86 27.76
N VAL A 949 -10.30 49.96 28.29
CA VAL A 949 -10.57 49.29 29.57
C VAL A 949 -10.37 50.31 30.71
N ASP A 950 -11.46 50.68 31.37
CA ASP A 950 -11.46 51.67 32.46
C ASP A 950 -11.16 51.01 33.81
N ALA A 951 -11.66 49.79 34.02
CA ALA A 951 -11.43 49.02 35.23
C ALA A 951 -11.43 47.51 34.97
N VAL A 952 -10.74 46.76 35.82
CA VAL A 952 -10.77 45.30 35.85
C VAL A 952 -11.16 44.87 37.26
N GLY A 953 -12.13 43.98 37.35
CA GLY A 953 -12.60 43.36 38.57
C GLY A 953 -11.59 42.37 39.13
N ASP A 954 -11.64 42.16 40.44
CA ASP A 954 -10.87 41.09 41.07
C ASP A 954 -11.47 39.74 40.69
N ALA A 955 -10.61 38.77 40.40
CA ALA A 955 -11.03 37.38 40.30
C ALA A 955 -11.15 36.75 41.70
N THR A 956 -11.97 35.72 41.84
CA THR A 956 -12.20 35.09 43.17
C THR A 956 -11.02 34.22 43.57
N SER A 957 -10.40 33.56 42.58
CA SER A 957 -9.37 32.57 42.77
C SER A 957 -8.06 32.92 42.07
N GLY A 958 -7.89 34.19 41.69
CA GLY A 958 -6.67 34.76 41.15
C GLY A 958 -6.60 36.27 41.38
N THR A 959 -5.60 36.91 40.79
CA THR A 959 -5.41 38.36 40.81
C THR A 959 -5.32 38.90 39.40
N THR A 960 -5.91 40.06 39.16
CA THR A 960 -5.98 40.71 37.84
C THR A 960 -5.19 42.01 37.84
N ALA A 961 -4.55 42.33 36.72
CA ALA A 961 -3.81 43.57 36.53
C ALA A 961 -3.98 44.09 35.09
N LEU A 962 -4.46 45.32 34.94
CA LEU A 962 -4.53 46.01 33.64
C LEU A 962 -3.13 46.49 33.22
N ASN A 963 -2.73 46.14 32.00
CA ASN A 963 -1.46 46.53 31.39
C ASN A 963 -1.58 47.88 30.66
N ASP A 964 -0.44 48.55 30.46
CA ASP A 964 -0.37 49.86 29.77
C ASP A 964 -0.86 49.82 28.31
N ASP A 965 -0.93 48.63 27.71
CA ASP A 965 -1.39 48.41 26.33
C ASP A 965 -2.87 48.04 26.22
N GLY A 966 -3.60 47.99 27.34
CA GLY A 966 -5.04 47.66 27.38
C GLY A 966 -5.36 46.18 27.58
N THR A 967 -4.35 45.30 27.63
CA THR A 967 -4.56 43.88 27.98
C THR A 967 -4.66 43.67 29.49
N VAL A 968 -5.26 42.58 29.94
CA VAL A 968 -5.39 42.21 31.35
C VAL A 968 -4.55 40.97 31.66
N THR A 969 -3.66 41.06 32.64
CA THR A 969 -2.95 39.91 33.20
C THR A 969 -3.74 39.30 34.35
N TYR A 970 -4.14 38.04 34.22
CA TYR A 970 -4.69 37.22 35.29
C TYR A 970 -3.60 36.29 35.86
N THR A 971 -3.46 36.21 37.18
CA THR A 971 -2.56 35.29 37.87
C THR A 971 -3.35 34.46 38.87
N PRO A 972 -3.49 33.13 38.68
CA PRO A 972 -4.18 32.26 39.64
C PRO A 972 -3.54 32.36 41.04
N ASN A 973 -4.33 32.15 42.09
CA ASN A 973 -3.79 31.95 43.42
C ASN A 973 -2.96 30.65 43.45
N ASP A 974 -1.89 30.63 44.24
CA ASP A 974 -1.04 29.44 44.39
C ASP A 974 -1.87 28.17 44.66
N GLY A 975 -1.78 27.19 43.75
CA GLY A 975 -2.45 25.89 43.85
C GLY A 975 -3.95 25.88 43.52
N PHE A 976 -4.49 26.93 42.92
CA PHE A 976 -5.87 26.95 42.42
C PHE A 976 -5.97 26.27 41.05
N VAL A 977 -6.95 25.37 40.91
CA VAL A 977 -7.34 24.65 39.69
C VAL A 977 -8.86 24.67 39.61
N GLY A 978 -9.41 24.87 38.41
CA GLY A 978 -10.84 25.01 38.14
C GLY A 978 -11.20 26.36 37.54
N ASP A 979 -12.50 26.59 37.34
CA ASP A 979 -12.99 27.82 36.74
C ASP A 979 -12.99 28.98 37.75
N ASP A 980 -12.49 30.12 37.29
CA ASP A 980 -12.55 31.42 37.92
C ASP A 980 -13.10 32.42 36.90
N SER A 981 -13.46 33.61 37.34
CA SER A 981 -13.85 34.66 36.42
C SER A 981 -13.58 36.02 37.02
N PHE A 982 -13.40 37.00 36.14
CA PHE A 982 -13.36 38.40 36.53
C PHE A 982 -14.10 39.23 35.49
N THR A 983 -14.56 40.40 35.89
CA THR A 983 -15.20 41.34 34.98
C THR A 983 -14.20 42.39 34.51
N TYR A 984 -14.46 43.01 33.38
CA TYR A 984 -13.79 44.25 33.00
C TYR A 984 -14.83 45.25 32.50
N ASP A 985 -14.56 46.52 32.76
CA ASP A 985 -15.40 47.64 32.34
C ASP A 985 -14.72 48.36 31.20
N VAL A 986 -15.46 48.57 30.11
CA VAL A 986 -15.02 49.34 28.97
C VAL A 986 -15.74 50.68 28.91
N SER A 987 -15.04 51.71 28.42
CA SER A 987 -15.59 53.05 28.24
C SER A 987 -15.16 53.68 26.92
N ASP A 988 -16.09 54.39 26.31
CA ASP A 988 -15.92 55.24 25.13
C ASP A 988 -15.28 56.61 25.42
N GLY A 989 -15.05 56.94 26.70
CA GLY A 989 -14.54 58.25 27.12
C GLY A 989 -15.55 59.42 27.00
N ASN A 990 -16.75 59.17 26.50
CA ASN A 990 -17.86 60.12 26.31
C ASN A 990 -19.05 59.89 27.27
N GLY A 991 -18.94 58.88 28.14
CA GLY A 991 -19.84 58.65 29.27
C GLY A 991 -20.65 57.37 29.16
N GLY A 992 -20.47 56.62 28.07
CA GLY A 992 -20.93 55.25 27.91
C GLY A 992 -19.93 54.28 28.55
N THR A 993 -20.47 53.27 29.22
CA THR A 993 -19.70 52.17 29.80
C THR A 993 -20.45 50.87 29.63
N ASP A 994 -19.73 49.77 29.48
CA ASP A 994 -20.30 48.43 29.51
C ASP A 994 -19.36 47.43 30.18
N THR A 995 -19.89 46.30 30.62
CA THR A 995 -19.16 45.33 31.44
C THR A 995 -19.32 43.93 30.86
N ALA A 996 -18.20 43.25 30.64
CA ALA A 996 -18.17 41.84 30.23
C ALA A 996 -17.40 40.97 31.24
N VAL A 997 -17.58 39.66 31.12
CA VAL A 997 -16.94 38.64 31.95
C VAL A 997 -15.84 37.95 31.16
N VAL A 998 -14.66 37.85 31.76
CA VAL A 998 -13.64 36.90 31.34
C VAL A 998 -13.81 35.62 32.16
N SER A 999 -14.17 34.53 31.48
CA SER A 999 -14.17 33.20 32.08
C SER A 999 -12.77 32.60 31.99
N VAL A 1000 -12.21 32.20 33.13
CA VAL A 1000 -10.85 31.67 33.24
C VAL A 1000 -10.89 30.21 33.69
N SER A 1001 -10.42 29.28 32.86
CA SER A 1001 -10.23 27.90 33.29
C SER A 1001 -8.77 27.68 33.69
N VAL A 1002 -8.52 27.43 34.98
CA VAL A 1002 -7.17 27.15 35.47
C VAL A 1002 -6.93 25.64 35.51
N LEU A 1003 -6.02 25.15 34.67
CA LEU A 1003 -5.65 23.74 34.57
C LEU A 1003 -4.55 23.38 35.59
N ASP A 1004 -4.43 22.12 35.95
CA ASP A 1004 -3.39 21.69 36.91
C ASP A 1004 -1.98 21.70 36.29
N ASP A 1005 -0.95 22.05 37.07
CA ASP A 1005 0.46 22.32 36.69
C ASP A 1005 1.26 21.05 36.29
N GLY A 1006 0.64 19.89 36.09
CA GLY A 1006 1.36 18.69 35.60
C GLY A 1006 2.59 18.27 36.42
N GLY A 1007 2.67 18.69 37.70
CA GLY A 1007 3.78 18.39 38.60
C GLY A 1007 3.60 17.06 39.31
N ALA A 1008 3.88 15.95 38.61
CA ALA A 1008 3.41 14.58 38.91
C ALA A 1008 1.89 14.55 38.86
N ALA A 1009 1.34 13.83 37.87
CA ALA A 1009 -0.11 13.72 37.70
C ALA A 1009 -0.77 13.39 39.05
N PRO A 1010 -1.71 14.20 39.54
CA PRO A 1010 -2.50 13.79 40.70
C PRO A 1010 -3.24 12.50 40.34
N ASP A 1011 -3.42 11.59 41.31
CA ASP A 1011 -4.39 10.50 41.17
C ASP A 1011 -5.72 11.08 40.63
N ILE A 1012 -6.09 10.72 39.40
CA ILE A 1012 -7.38 11.05 38.80
C ILE A 1012 -8.39 10.08 39.41
N VAL A 1013 -9.10 10.52 40.45
CA VAL A 1013 -10.09 9.69 41.16
C VAL A 1013 -11.49 10.20 40.86
N GLY A 1014 -12.32 9.32 40.29
CA GLY A 1014 -13.75 9.50 40.10
C GLY A 1014 -14.53 9.51 41.42
N THR A 1015 -15.84 9.42 41.29
CA THR A 1015 -16.82 9.39 42.37
C THR A 1015 -17.41 7.99 42.48
N GLY A 1016 -18.44 7.78 43.31
CA GLY A 1016 -19.18 6.50 43.28
C GLY A 1016 -20.28 6.44 42.21
N GLY A 1017 -20.37 7.48 41.36
CA GLY A 1017 -21.32 7.63 40.27
C GLY A 1017 -20.65 7.35 38.92
N ARG A 1018 -21.37 7.52 37.81
CA ARG A 1018 -20.78 7.30 36.49
C ARG A 1018 -19.87 8.47 36.13
N ASP A 1019 -18.60 8.20 35.90
CA ASP A 1019 -17.58 9.21 35.62
C ASP A 1019 -17.03 9.13 34.19
N PHE A 1020 -16.58 10.27 33.68
CA PHE A 1020 -15.74 10.38 32.49
C PHE A 1020 -14.36 10.89 32.91
N LEU A 1021 -13.37 10.00 32.91
CA LEU A 1021 -12.03 10.29 33.40
C LEU A 1021 -11.05 10.34 32.22
N ARG A 1022 -10.25 11.39 32.13
CA ARG A 1022 -9.29 11.59 31.03
C ARG A 1022 -7.91 11.94 31.56
N GLY A 1023 -6.91 11.12 31.20
CA GLY A 1023 -5.50 11.33 31.48
C GLY A 1023 -4.80 12.33 30.56
N THR A 1024 -3.50 12.43 30.72
CA THR A 1024 -2.54 13.27 30.01
C THR A 1024 -1.67 12.42 29.08
N ASP A 1025 -0.65 13.00 28.45
CA ASP A 1025 0.29 12.24 27.61
C ASP A 1025 1.51 11.72 28.42
N GLY A 1026 1.44 11.73 29.77
CA GLY A 1026 2.45 11.12 30.64
C GLY A 1026 1.83 10.27 31.74
N ASP A 1027 2.66 9.49 32.42
CA ASP A 1027 2.25 8.45 33.39
C ASP A 1027 1.24 8.96 34.46
N ASP A 1028 0.02 8.46 34.36
CA ASP A 1028 -1.11 8.81 35.21
C ASP A 1028 -1.48 7.67 36.19
N THR A 1029 -2.22 8.02 37.24
CA THR A 1029 -2.92 7.04 38.09
C THR A 1029 -4.40 7.38 38.11
N ILE A 1030 -5.25 6.51 37.58
CA ILE A 1030 -6.68 6.76 37.37
C ILE A 1030 -7.53 5.74 38.11
N LYS A 1031 -8.60 6.17 38.79
CA LYS A 1031 -9.53 5.32 39.56
C LYS A 1031 -10.98 5.75 39.33
N GLY A 1032 -11.80 4.94 38.66
CA GLY A 1032 -13.24 5.19 38.46
C GLY A 1032 -14.07 5.04 39.73
N LEU A 1033 -13.72 4.05 40.57
CA LEU A 1033 -14.35 3.66 41.84
C LEU A 1033 -15.65 2.85 41.69
N GLY A 1034 -16.75 3.39 41.20
CA GLY A 1034 -17.95 2.57 41.02
C GLY A 1034 -19.11 3.25 40.31
N SER A 1035 -20.12 2.48 39.93
CA SER A 1035 -20.95 2.71 38.75
C SER A 1035 -20.14 2.55 37.45
N LYS A 1036 -20.81 2.64 36.30
CA LYS A 1036 -20.21 2.51 34.97
C LYS A 1036 -19.43 3.76 34.56
N ASP A 1037 -18.14 3.60 34.34
CA ASP A 1037 -17.21 4.69 34.00
C ASP A 1037 -16.68 4.59 32.56
N LEU A 1038 -16.23 5.73 32.02
CA LEU A 1038 -15.45 5.80 30.78
C LEU A 1038 -14.11 6.45 31.08
N ILE A 1039 -13.03 5.69 30.95
CA ILE A 1039 -11.66 6.11 31.27
C ILE A 1039 -10.82 6.14 30.00
N ILE A 1040 -10.13 7.27 29.74
CA ILE A 1040 -9.22 7.45 28.61
C ILE A 1040 -7.88 7.99 29.13
N ALA A 1041 -6.86 7.15 29.28
CA ALA A 1041 -5.59 7.58 29.88
C ALA A 1041 -4.68 8.34 28.89
N LYS A 1042 -4.64 7.89 27.63
CA LYS A 1042 -3.95 8.47 26.45
C LYS A 1042 -2.50 8.01 26.29
N GLY A 1043 -1.53 8.61 26.98
CA GLY A 1043 -0.13 8.32 26.72
C GLY A 1043 0.66 8.37 28.01
N GLY A 1044 1.71 7.57 28.11
CA GLY A 1044 2.38 7.31 29.38
C GLY A 1044 2.19 5.86 29.79
N SER A 1045 2.91 5.44 30.83
CA SER A 1045 2.67 4.15 31.48
C SER A 1045 1.72 4.34 32.65
N ASP A 1046 0.44 4.09 32.40
CA ASP A 1046 -0.65 4.48 33.28
C ASP A 1046 -1.07 3.37 34.24
N GLN A 1047 -1.54 3.74 35.43
CA GLN A 1047 -2.16 2.80 36.39
C GLN A 1047 -3.65 3.08 36.53
N ILE A 1048 -4.49 2.23 35.98
CA ILE A 1048 -5.92 2.46 35.82
C ILE A 1048 -6.73 1.42 36.60
N HIS A 1049 -7.69 1.88 37.40
CA HIS A 1049 -8.67 1.02 38.06
C HIS A 1049 -10.08 1.50 37.65
N GLY A 1050 -10.86 0.68 36.94
CA GLY A 1050 -12.27 0.91 36.64
C GLY A 1050 -13.08 1.03 37.93
N GLY A 1051 -13.15 -0.06 38.69
CA GLY A 1051 -13.81 -0.09 39.98
C GLY A 1051 -15.06 -0.96 39.92
N ALA A 1052 -16.11 -0.59 40.62
CA ALA A 1052 -17.34 -1.38 40.66
C ALA A 1052 -18.36 -0.88 39.63
N GLY A 1053 -18.40 -1.41 38.42
CA GLY A 1053 -19.27 -0.93 37.36
C GLY A 1053 -19.20 -1.80 36.12
N SER A 1054 -19.75 -1.31 35.01
CA SER A 1054 -19.50 -1.92 33.71
C SER A 1054 -18.74 -0.93 32.87
N ASP A 1055 -17.46 -0.85 33.15
CA ASP A 1055 -16.57 0.23 32.79
C ASP A 1055 -16.04 0.05 31.37
N ARG A 1056 -15.63 1.16 30.77
CA ARG A 1056 -14.92 1.19 29.49
C ARG A 1056 -13.60 1.90 29.68
N VAL A 1057 -12.50 1.18 29.50
CA VAL A 1057 -11.16 1.71 29.74
C VAL A 1057 -10.34 1.66 28.47
N PHE A 1058 -9.71 2.78 28.16
CA PHE A 1058 -8.74 2.95 27.07
C PHE A 1058 -7.40 3.37 27.69
N GLY A 1059 -6.41 2.47 27.69
CA GLY A 1059 -5.04 2.71 28.14
C GLY A 1059 -4.36 3.76 27.27
N GLY A 1060 -3.98 3.37 26.05
CA GLY A 1060 -3.54 4.31 25.03
C GLY A 1060 -2.16 3.97 24.48
N SER A 1061 -1.13 4.74 24.83
CA SER A 1061 0.23 4.48 24.39
C SER A 1061 1.21 4.48 25.55
N GLY A 1062 1.91 3.37 25.74
CA GLY A 1062 2.80 3.14 26.87
C GLY A 1062 2.36 1.88 27.60
N ASN A 1063 3.18 1.37 28.51
CA ASN A 1063 2.90 0.11 29.18
C ASN A 1063 1.93 0.37 30.35
N ASP A 1064 0.67 0.02 30.17
CA ASP A 1064 -0.40 0.34 31.09
C ASP A 1064 -0.75 -0.83 32.01
N LEU A 1065 -1.18 -0.52 33.24
CA LEU A 1065 -1.68 -1.46 34.21
C LEU A 1065 -3.16 -1.17 34.48
N ILE A 1066 -4.05 -2.04 34.00
CA ILE A 1066 -5.50 -1.83 33.95
C ILE A 1066 -6.22 -2.90 34.77
N TYR A 1067 -7.10 -2.47 35.68
CA TYR A 1067 -8.02 -3.34 36.44
C TYR A 1067 -9.47 -2.94 36.18
N GLY A 1068 -10.30 -3.84 35.64
CA GLY A 1068 -11.75 -3.67 35.57
C GLY A 1068 -12.37 -3.68 36.97
N ASN A 1069 -12.06 -4.73 37.75
CA ASN A 1069 -12.51 -5.04 39.10
C ASN A 1069 -13.89 -5.71 39.18
N ARG A 1070 -15.01 -5.00 39.29
CA ARG A 1070 -16.31 -5.64 39.49
C ARG A 1070 -17.29 -5.17 38.45
N GLY A 1071 -17.90 -6.11 37.75
CA GLY A 1071 -18.97 -5.88 36.78
C GLY A 1071 -18.41 -6.02 35.37
N ARG A 1072 -19.29 -5.96 34.36
CA ARG A 1072 -18.91 -6.31 32.99
C ARG A 1072 -18.14 -5.18 32.33
N ASP A 1073 -16.85 -5.33 32.22
CA ASP A 1073 -15.91 -4.31 31.78
C ASP A 1073 -15.47 -4.55 30.34
N VAL A 1074 -15.14 -3.46 29.64
CA VAL A 1074 -14.46 -3.49 28.35
C VAL A 1074 -13.14 -2.74 28.48
N LEU A 1075 -12.04 -3.48 28.44
CA LEU A 1075 -10.71 -2.98 28.74
C LEU A 1075 -9.83 -3.06 27.49
N LEU A 1076 -9.25 -1.94 27.07
CA LEU A 1076 -8.38 -1.85 25.89
C LEU A 1076 -7.03 -1.27 26.29
N GLY A 1077 -5.96 -2.07 26.22
CA GLY A 1077 -4.58 -1.62 26.45
C GLY A 1077 -4.09 -0.64 25.37
N GLN A 1078 -4.28 -1.03 24.10
CA GLN A 1078 -3.92 -0.32 22.88
C GLN A 1078 -2.45 -0.49 22.44
N ASN A 1079 -1.51 0.43 22.72
CA ASN A 1079 -0.11 0.21 22.34
C ASN A 1079 0.78 0.25 23.58
N GLY A 1080 1.67 -0.72 23.73
CA GLY A 1080 2.48 -0.90 24.92
C GLY A 1080 2.40 -2.35 25.37
N ASN A 1081 3.28 -2.74 26.29
CA ASN A 1081 3.19 -4.04 26.94
C ASN A 1081 2.28 -3.87 28.16
N ASP A 1082 1.00 -4.14 27.96
CA ASP A 1082 -0.07 -3.84 28.89
C ASP A 1082 -0.36 -5.01 29.83
N ARG A 1083 -0.89 -4.69 31.00
CA ARG A 1083 -1.30 -5.64 32.03
C ARG A 1083 -2.75 -5.41 32.35
N ILE A 1084 -3.63 -6.33 31.98
CA ILE A 1084 -5.07 -6.14 32.05
C ILE A 1084 -5.71 -7.26 32.87
N SER A 1085 -6.47 -6.90 33.90
CA SER A 1085 -7.29 -7.82 34.70
C SER A 1085 -8.75 -7.39 34.62
N GLY A 1086 -9.64 -8.30 34.22
CA GLY A 1086 -11.09 -8.09 34.09
C GLY A 1086 -11.72 -7.97 35.47
N GLY A 1087 -11.60 -9.04 36.25
CA GLY A 1087 -12.04 -9.10 37.63
C GLY A 1087 -13.27 -10.00 37.82
N GLU A 1088 -14.28 -9.53 38.52
CA GLU A 1088 -15.54 -10.28 38.68
C GLU A 1088 -16.50 -9.92 37.54
N ASN A 1089 -17.16 -10.92 36.95
CA ASN A 1089 -18.17 -10.85 35.88
C ASN A 1089 -17.60 -11.01 34.47
N ASN A 1090 -18.50 -11.14 33.49
CA ASN A 1090 -18.13 -11.49 32.14
C ASN A 1090 -17.53 -10.29 31.42
N ASP A 1091 -16.23 -10.24 31.24
CA ASP A 1091 -15.49 -9.09 30.73
C ASP A 1091 -15.03 -9.28 29.28
N THR A 1092 -14.65 -8.16 28.65
CA THR A 1092 -13.99 -8.14 27.35
C THR A 1092 -12.67 -7.42 27.44
N LEU A 1093 -11.57 -8.15 27.25
CA LEU A 1093 -10.21 -7.64 27.37
C LEU A 1093 -9.54 -7.67 25.99
N ILE A 1094 -8.92 -6.56 25.62
CA ILE A 1094 -8.15 -6.41 24.38
C ILE A 1094 -6.79 -5.81 24.75
N GLY A 1095 -5.71 -6.56 24.58
CA GLY A 1095 -4.35 -6.09 24.86
C GLY A 1095 -3.95 -5.02 23.85
N GLY A 1096 -3.85 -5.40 22.57
CA GLY A 1096 -3.67 -4.46 21.48
C GLY A 1096 -2.36 -4.67 20.74
N LYS A 1097 -1.32 -3.88 21.03
CA LYS A 1097 0.01 -3.99 20.42
C LYS A 1097 1.07 -3.94 21.50
N GLY A 1098 1.88 -4.98 21.60
CA GLY A 1098 2.92 -5.15 22.60
C GLY A 1098 2.71 -6.48 23.28
N ASN A 1099 3.65 -6.90 24.11
CA ASN A 1099 3.54 -8.18 24.79
C ASN A 1099 2.68 -7.99 26.04
N ASP A 1100 1.42 -8.38 25.93
CA ASP A 1100 0.39 -8.08 26.90
C ASP A 1100 0.17 -9.26 27.86
N VAL A 1101 -0.28 -8.97 29.08
CA VAL A 1101 -0.67 -10.00 30.05
C VAL A 1101 -2.11 -9.75 30.47
N LEU A 1102 -2.99 -10.68 30.11
CA LEU A 1102 -4.42 -10.53 30.24
C LEU A 1102 -5.00 -11.64 31.13
N SER A 1103 -5.80 -11.25 32.11
CA SER A 1103 -6.54 -12.18 32.95
C SER A 1103 -8.03 -11.83 33.00
N GLY A 1104 -8.88 -12.79 32.64
CA GLY A 1104 -10.34 -12.67 32.76
C GLY A 1104 -10.81 -12.69 34.22
N ASP A 1105 -10.06 -13.42 35.06
CA ASP A 1105 -10.34 -13.67 36.47
C ASP A 1105 -11.57 -14.55 36.72
N ALA A 1106 -12.77 -13.99 36.86
CA ALA A 1106 -13.93 -14.76 37.27
C ALA A 1106 -15.16 -14.51 36.40
N ASN A 1107 -15.78 -15.62 36.00
CA ASN A 1107 -16.92 -15.74 35.10
C ASN A 1107 -16.48 -15.93 33.64
N ARG A 1108 -17.39 -15.73 32.69
CA ARG A 1108 -17.13 -16.07 31.28
C ARG A 1108 -16.64 -14.83 30.57
N ASP A 1109 -15.39 -14.84 30.18
CA ASP A 1109 -14.69 -13.71 29.61
C ASP A 1109 -14.36 -13.91 28.14
N VAL A 1110 -14.15 -12.79 27.45
CA VAL A 1110 -13.59 -12.75 26.10
C VAL A 1110 -12.25 -12.04 26.19
N ILE A 1111 -11.18 -12.78 25.94
CA ILE A 1111 -9.81 -12.28 26.07
C ILE A 1111 -9.13 -12.34 24.70
N ILE A 1112 -8.60 -11.20 24.28
CA ILE A 1112 -7.94 -11.02 22.99
C ILE A 1112 -6.57 -10.41 23.24
N GLY A 1113 -5.50 -11.15 22.97
CA GLY A 1113 -4.12 -10.67 23.14
C GLY A 1113 -3.87 -9.47 22.24
N GLY A 1114 -3.94 -9.67 20.93
CA GLY A 1114 -3.82 -8.58 19.97
C GLY A 1114 -2.63 -8.80 19.07
N ARG A 1115 -1.52 -8.08 19.28
CA ARG A 1115 -0.22 -8.26 18.61
C ARG A 1115 0.87 -8.20 19.65
N GLY A 1116 1.87 -9.07 19.54
CA GLY A 1116 2.88 -9.28 20.56
C GLY A 1116 2.71 -10.68 21.14
N ASN A 1117 3.66 -11.08 21.97
CA ASN A 1117 3.63 -12.37 22.64
C ASN A 1117 2.81 -12.20 23.92
N ASP A 1118 1.58 -12.68 23.91
CA ASP A 1118 0.59 -12.38 24.94
C ASP A 1118 0.40 -13.57 25.88
N VAL A 1119 0.16 -13.28 27.16
CA VAL A 1119 -0.18 -14.30 28.16
C VAL A 1119 -1.65 -14.17 28.51
N LEU A 1120 -2.45 -15.17 28.14
CA LEU A 1120 -3.90 -15.15 28.31
C LEU A 1120 -4.33 -16.17 29.36
N MET A 1121 -4.99 -15.67 30.41
CA MET A 1121 -5.50 -16.46 31.52
C MET A 1121 -7.01 -16.24 31.64
N GLY A 1122 -7.82 -17.23 31.25
CA GLY A 1122 -9.26 -17.23 31.56
C GLY A 1122 -9.49 -17.24 33.08
N VAL A 1123 -8.70 -18.07 33.78
CA VAL A 1123 -8.86 -18.36 35.21
C VAL A 1123 -10.23 -19.02 35.41
N THR A 1124 -11.13 -18.50 36.25
CA THR A 1124 -12.37 -19.24 36.58
C THR A 1124 -13.51 -18.89 35.64
N GLY A 1125 -13.88 -19.77 34.72
CA GLY A 1125 -14.80 -19.43 33.65
C GLY A 1125 -15.00 -20.54 32.64
N ASP A 1126 -15.90 -20.33 31.68
CA ASP A 1126 -15.88 -21.08 30.42
C ASP A 1126 -15.55 -20.05 29.35
N ASP A 1127 -14.27 -19.73 29.21
CA ASP A 1127 -13.80 -18.50 28.56
C ASP A 1127 -13.57 -18.67 27.06
N ILE A 1128 -13.52 -17.52 26.38
CA ILE A 1128 -13.12 -17.42 24.98
C ILE A 1128 -11.77 -16.73 24.94
N LEU A 1129 -10.75 -17.46 24.50
CA LEU A 1129 -9.39 -16.97 24.38
C LEU A 1129 -9.01 -16.91 22.90
N ILE A 1130 -8.47 -15.76 22.49
CA ILE A 1130 -7.98 -15.49 21.14
C ILE A 1130 -6.61 -14.84 21.30
N GLY A 1131 -5.56 -15.55 20.89
CA GLY A 1131 -4.20 -15.05 21.02
C GLY A 1131 -3.96 -13.81 20.15
N GLY A 1132 -4.27 -13.93 18.86
CA GLY A 1132 -3.83 -12.93 17.89
C GLY A 1132 -2.31 -13.02 17.65
N ARG A 1133 -1.74 -11.90 17.18
CA ARG A 1133 -0.41 -11.57 16.60
C ARG A 1133 0.85 -11.86 17.44
N GLY A 1134 1.17 -13.04 17.93
CA GLY A 1134 2.53 -13.35 18.43
C GLY A 1134 2.59 -14.64 19.24
N GLN A 1135 3.75 -15.06 19.75
CA GLN A 1135 3.79 -16.31 20.50
C GLN A 1135 2.98 -16.18 21.80
N ASP A 1136 1.81 -16.82 21.81
CA ASP A 1136 0.86 -16.67 22.90
C ASP A 1136 0.87 -17.85 23.85
N THR A 1137 0.72 -17.57 25.13
CA THR A 1137 0.64 -18.58 26.18
C THR A 1137 -0.76 -18.58 26.77
N PHE A 1138 -1.53 -19.63 26.47
CA PHE A 1138 -2.85 -19.89 27.04
C PHE A 1138 -2.70 -20.69 28.32
N VAL A 1139 -2.97 -20.05 29.46
CA VAL A 1139 -2.73 -20.62 30.78
C VAL A 1139 -3.99 -21.27 31.33
N PHE A 1140 -3.87 -22.54 31.74
CA PHE A 1140 -4.93 -23.30 32.40
C PHE A 1140 -4.44 -23.92 33.72
N GLY A 1141 -5.21 -23.69 34.77
CA GLY A 1141 -5.11 -24.27 36.09
C GLY A 1141 -6.21 -25.29 36.36
N ASN A 1142 -6.15 -25.93 37.53
CA ASN A 1142 -7.15 -26.93 37.90
C ASN A 1142 -8.38 -26.25 38.55
N GLY A 1143 -9.55 -26.36 37.92
CA GLY A 1143 -10.78 -25.72 38.40
C GLY A 1143 -11.08 -24.37 37.74
N ASP A 1144 -10.31 -24.02 36.72
CA ASP A 1144 -10.50 -22.85 35.87
C ASP A 1144 -11.82 -22.97 35.11
N GLY A 1145 -12.06 -24.11 34.47
CA GLY A 1145 -13.34 -24.43 33.82
C GLY A 1145 -13.07 -24.96 32.43
N THR A 1146 -14.01 -24.80 31.49
CA THR A 1146 -13.84 -25.32 30.12
C THR A 1146 -13.72 -24.18 29.13
N ASP A 1147 -12.49 -23.80 28.88
CA ASP A 1147 -12.16 -22.69 27.98
C ASP A 1147 -12.15 -23.14 26.53
N THR A 1148 -12.39 -22.19 25.63
CA THR A 1148 -12.34 -22.42 24.19
C THR A 1148 -11.32 -21.50 23.56
N VAL A 1149 -10.33 -22.09 22.89
CA VAL A 1149 -9.30 -21.38 22.14
C VAL A 1149 -9.59 -21.50 20.65
N PHE A 1150 -9.67 -20.37 19.96
CA PHE A 1150 -10.11 -20.33 18.56
C PHE A 1150 -8.99 -20.34 17.53
N ASP A 1151 -7.81 -19.85 17.89
CA ASP A 1151 -6.68 -19.64 17.00
C ASP A 1151 -5.39 -20.28 17.52
N PHE A 1152 -5.49 -21.34 18.34
CA PHE A 1152 -4.31 -22.02 18.88
C PHE A 1152 -3.44 -22.61 17.75
N THR A 1153 -2.21 -22.12 17.61
CA THR A 1153 -1.21 -22.69 16.72
C THR A 1153 -0.36 -23.75 17.40
N THR A 1154 -0.43 -24.97 16.91
CA THR A 1154 0.53 -26.00 17.29
C THR A 1154 1.93 -25.65 16.80
N GLY A 1155 2.90 -25.69 17.70
CA GLY A 1155 4.28 -25.33 17.45
C GLY A 1155 4.56 -24.02 18.15
N THR A 1156 3.67 -23.03 17.99
CA THR A 1156 3.80 -21.63 18.42
C THR A 1156 3.36 -21.39 19.81
N ASP A 1157 2.09 -21.66 20.01
CA ASP A 1157 1.37 -21.21 21.15
C ASP A 1157 1.63 -22.25 22.21
N PHE A 1158 1.78 -21.77 23.43
CA PHE A 1158 2.01 -22.64 24.54
C PHE A 1158 0.73 -22.81 25.34
N ILE A 1159 0.54 -24.04 25.79
CA ILE A 1159 -0.41 -24.33 26.84
C ILE A 1159 0.34 -24.24 28.15
N GLY A 1160 0.13 -23.13 28.86
CA GLY A 1160 0.64 -22.93 30.20
C GLY A 1160 -0.13 -23.80 31.18
N LEU A 1161 0.54 -24.77 31.81
CA LEU A 1161 -0.01 -25.52 32.94
C LEU A 1161 0.51 -24.92 34.24
N VAL A 1162 -0.40 -24.57 35.14
CA VAL A 1162 -0.03 -23.96 36.43
C VAL A 1162 0.86 -24.91 37.26
N ASP A 1163 2.06 -24.43 37.60
CA ASP A 1163 3.12 -25.19 38.26
C ASP A 1163 2.67 -25.66 39.64
N GLY A 1164 2.87 -26.95 39.90
CA GLY A 1164 2.42 -27.61 41.12
C GLY A 1164 0.94 -28.03 41.12
N GLU A 1165 0.15 -27.67 40.10
CA GLU A 1165 -1.23 -28.14 39.91
C GLU A 1165 -1.35 -29.21 38.84
N LEU A 1166 -0.79 -28.96 37.66
CA LEU A 1166 -0.93 -29.82 36.48
C LEU A 1166 0.43 -30.09 35.82
N ALA A 1167 0.63 -31.31 35.34
CA ALA A 1167 1.72 -31.64 34.43
C ALA A 1167 1.16 -32.29 33.16
N PHE A 1168 1.93 -32.24 32.07
CA PHE A 1168 1.53 -32.88 30.80
C PHE A 1168 1.13 -34.36 30.97
N SER A 1169 1.80 -35.09 31.87
CA SER A 1169 1.48 -36.50 32.17
C SER A 1169 0.10 -36.73 32.77
N ASP A 1170 -0.55 -35.69 33.27
CA ASP A 1170 -1.87 -35.76 33.89
C ASP A 1170 -2.98 -35.58 32.85
N LEU A 1171 -2.66 -35.20 31.61
CA LEU A 1171 -3.64 -34.88 30.58
C LEU A 1171 -4.12 -36.10 29.77
N ASP A 1172 -5.40 -36.12 29.44
CA ASP A 1172 -6.05 -37.00 28.47
C ASP A 1172 -6.48 -36.15 27.26
N ILE A 1173 -5.73 -36.27 26.16
CA ILE A 1173 -5.96 -35.48 24.95
C ILE A 1173 -6.79 -36.32 23.98
N SER A 1174 -7.92 -35.79 23.53
CA SER A 1174 -8.83 -36.51 22.63
C SER A 1174 -9.37 -35.65 21.48
N GLN A 1175 -9.50 -36.26 20.30
CA GLN A 1175 -10.08 -35.61 19.11
C GLN A 1175 -11.57 -35.94 18.96
N ASN A 1176 -12.38 -34.93 18.67
CA ASN A 1176 -13.75 -35.11 18.20
C ASN A 1176 -14.07 -34.16 17.03
N GLY A 1177 -13.85 -34.64 15.80
CA GLY A 1177 -14.02 -33.82 14.61
C GLY A 1177 -12.91 -32.79 14.50
N PHE A 1178 -13.26 -31.50 14.52
CA PHE A 1178 -12.32 -30.37 14.48
C PHE A 1178 -12.04 -29.79 15.86
N ILE A 1179 -12.41 -30.49 16.93
CA ILE A 1179 -12.25 -30.02 18.30
C ILE A 1179 -11.32 -31.00 19.00
N THR A 1180 -10.18 -30.49 19.44
CA THR A 1180 -9.31 -31.18 20.39
C THR A 1180 -9.73 -30.81 21.80
N THR A 1181 -9.84 -31.81 22.67
CA THR A 1181 -10.21 -31.61 24.08
C THR A 1181 -9.05 -32.00 24.96
N LEU A 1182 -8.62 -31.07 25.82
CA LEU A 1182 -7.63 -31.28 26.87
C LEU A 1182 -8.37 -31.66 28.14
N GLY A 1183 -8.36 -32.94 28.47
CA GLY A 1183 -8.92 -33.45 29.72
C GLY A 1183 -7.83 -33.69 30.76
N VAL A 1184 -8.22 -33.75 32.04
CA VAL A 1184 -7.35 -34.24 33.12
C VAL A 1184 -7.73 -35.69 33.43
N THR A 1185 -6.77 -36.60 33.31
CA THR A 1185 -6.96 -38.06 33.43
C THR A 1185 -7.50 -38.48 34.81
N GLU A 1186 -7.02 -37.84 35.89
CA GLU A 1186 -7.39 -38.24 37.25
C GLU A 1186 -8.77 -37.72 37.67
N THR A 1187 -9.15 -36.51 37.25
CA THR A 1187 -10.41 -35.85 37.65
C THR A 1187 -11.53 -36.04 36.62
N GLY A 1188 -11.18 -36.24 35.34
CA GLY A 1188 -12.11 -36.24 34.21
C GLY A 1188 -12.60 -34.84 33.82
N GLU A 1189 -11.98 -33.79 34.36
CA GLU A 1189 -12.23 -32.39 34.04
C GLU A 1189 -11.76 -32.07 32.62
N THR A 1190 -12.42 -31.14 31.95
CA THR A 1190 -11.97 -30.59 30.66
C THR A 1190 -11.44 -29.21 30.93
N LEU A 1191 -10.17 -28.98 30.64
CA LEU A 1191 -9.49 -27.69 30.80
C LEU A 1191 -9.81 -26.79 29.60
N ALA A 1192 -9.59 -27.31 28.40
CA ALA A 1192 -9.74 -26.51 27.19
C ALA A 1192 -10.26 -27.33 26.01
N ARG A 1193 -10.90 -26.61 25.10
CA ARG A 1193 -11.31 -27.04 23.77
C ARG A 1193 -10.57 -26.20 22.75
N LEU A 1194 -9.64 -26.83 22.04
CA LEU A 1194 -8.92 -26.18 20.96
C LEU A 1194 -9.68 -26.42 19.65
N ILE A 1195 -10.08 -25.35 18.98
CA ILE A 1195 -10.81 -25.41 17.72
C ILE A 1195 -9.80 -25.44 16.57
N GLY A 1196 -9.98 -26.37 15.63
CA GLY A 1196 -9.10 -26.49 14.46
C GLY A 1196 -7.78 -27.20 14.70
N VAL A 1197 -7.44 -27.51 15.95
CA VAL A 1197 -6.22 -28.24 16.32
C VAL A 1197 -6.46 -29.76 16.25
N ASP A 1198 -5.48 -30.48 15.71
CA ASP A 1198 -5.45 -31.94 15.71
C ASP A 1198 -4.70 -32.46 16.96
N ALA A 1199 -5.37 -33.29 17.76
CA ALA A 1199 -4.87 -33.87 19.01
C ALA A 1199 -3.56 -34.66 18.86
N GLU A 1200 -3.29 -35.21 17.67
CA GLU A 1200 -2.04 -35.95 17.39
C GLU A 1200 -0.83 -35.02 17.27
N ASN A 1201 -1.05 -33.72 17.04
CA ASN A 1201 0.00 -32.69 16.92
C ASN A 1201 0.29 -31.99 18.26
N LEU A 1202 -0.51 -32.27 19.30
CA LEU A 1202 -0.22 -31.82 20.66
C LEU A 1202 0.78 -32.76 21.33
N THR A 1203 2.02 -32.30 21.48
CA THR A 1203 3.08 -33.04 22.17
C THR A 1203 3.46 -32.34 23.47
N ALA A 1204 4.25 -33.00 24.31
CA ALA A 1204 4.68 -32.46 25.60
C ALA A 1204 5.42 -31.11 25.46
N ASP A 1205 6.02 -30.84 24.29
CA ASP A 1205 6.81 -29.64 24.03
C ASP A 1205 5.95 -28.37 23.90
N GLN A 1206 4.64 -28.51 23.64
CA GLN A 1206 3.68 -27.40 23.63
C GLN A 1206 3.10 -27.08 25.01
N PHE A 1207 3.51 -27.81 26.06
CA PHE A 1207 3.04 -27.57 27.41
C PHE A 1207 4.17 -27.02 28.27
N VAL A 1208 4.04 -25.76 28.66
CA VAL A 1208 4.99 -25.08 29.53
C VAL A 1208 4.46 -25.04 30.96
N THR A 1209 5.34 -25.10 31.95
CA THR A 1209 4.95 -24.87 33.34
C THR A 1209 5.02 -23.38 33.64
N VAL A 1210 3.87 -22.77 33.92
CA VAL A 1210 3.75 -21.37 34.33
C VAL A 1210 3.58 -21.30 35.85
N PRO A 1211 4.20 -20.36 36.58
CA PRO A 1211 3.88 -20.16 37.99
C PRO A 1211 2.38 -19.86 38.18
N ASP A 1212 1.83 -20.10 39.37
CA ASP A 1212 0.49 -19.59 39.71
C ASP A 1212 0.54 -18.05 39.74
N VAL A 1213 -0.18 -17.44 38.81
CA VAL A 1213 -0.15 -16.00 38.50
C VAL A 1213 -1.53 -15.39 38.41
N SER A 1214 -2.45 -15.90 39.23
CA SER A 1214 -3.83 -15.40 39.41
C SER A 1214 -3.98 -13.92 39.78
N ASP A 1215 -2.90 -13.12 39.82
CA ASP A 1215 -2.95 -11.68 40.02
C ASP A 1215 -1.95 -10.96 39.11
N VAL A 1216 -2.48 -10.34 38.05
CA VAL A 1216 -1.74 -9.59 37.03
C VAL A 1216 -0.91 -8.45 37.65
N ALA A 1217 -1.33 -7.90 38.80
CA ALA A 1217 -0.61 -6.85 39.54
C ALA A 1217 0.78 -7.25 40.02
N THR A 1218 0.96 -8.55 40.22
CA THR A 1218 2.16 -9.10 40.86
C THR A 1218 3.20 -9.58 39.86
N LEU A 1219 2.86 -9.51 38.56
CA LEU A 1219 3.70 -9.99 37.50
C LEU A 1219 4.75 -8.93 37.11
N PRO A 1220 6.05 -9.25 37.18
CA PRO A 1220 7.08 -8.35 36.66
C PRO A 1220 6.95 -8.20 35.14
N ASP A 1221 7.29 -7.03 34.61
CA ASP A 1221 7.15 -6.65 33.18
C ASP A 1221 7.65 -7.71 32.19
N ASP A 1222 8.64 -8.52 32.60
CA ASP A 1222 9.35 -9.54 31.84
C ASP A 1222 8.69 -10.94 31.95
N PHE A 1223 7.36 -11.02 32.07
CA PHE A 1223 6.64 -12.31 32.11
C PHE A 1223 6.51 -12.98 30.73
N SER A 1224 6.97 -12.33 29.67
CA SER A 1224 7.02 -12.82 28.29
C SER A 1224 8.12 -13.87 28.05
N VAL A 1225 8.73 -14.41 29.11
CA VAL A 1225 9.86 -15.38 29.05
C VAL A 1225 9.38 -16.82 29.30
N ILE A 1226 8.07 -17.04 29.48
CA ILE A 1226 7.50 -18.37 29.71
C ILE A 1226 6.90 -18.95 28.44
#